data_AF-A0A954SBJ2-F1
#
_entry.id   AF-A0A954SBJ2-F1
#
_cell.length_a   1.000
_cell.length_b   1.000
_cell.length_c   1.000
_cell.angle_alpha   90.00
_cell.angle_beta   90.00
_cell.angle_gamma   90.00
#
_symmetry.space_group_name_H-M   'P 1'
#
loop_
_entity.id
_entity.type
_entity.pdbx_description
1 polymer ?
#
loop_
_entity_poly.entity_id
_entity_poly.type
_entity_poly.pdbx_seq_one_letter_code
_entity_poly.pdbx_strand_id
1 'polypeptide(L)'
;MWTTIRCAVIATLLLGETSAAGDPPLAALNAILGEDIFRQNLAAYRISIRDLPDQQKFERLCAWVLPSAGRREFRLDGFFSAVDPAPVLTPNDPSAAIVSAAYDLVDLARETGRLSELQERVQSVQTLQQTDKKQQAAMLFLIAMAKEDIGAAGEAMERFAEAREAGDDLSHLVDWPVLLVLNRAAGISELELTFAELMGAYFHVLSSWNPDPRIDLFLDHLRWLDGKRLSCSLYEQSGADFTKAPEIPNWHSVEYFDATTRALGRPRSHWQKAAGAVRKLAGHEMDHLQYRMPLRGDYVIEWDLSDGNGRMGSPMVAGTRLEVIEAGHAVKISGAGKRSRTVPINPPLSALAGTGRYRAVVNDGQLKLFVNGRLVLTKPLPEEHDPWVSVESWRRAYTDVFDVQISGHPEVPNSVNLLPDHELSGWTPYYIDRVEAGQDHWKVLSGTDGFTLKADVRRDLAGSWTEELLSYHRPVIEDGVIQYEFFYEIGEAAVFPALDRCCFLFDAEMTGIHWLTDGAGELSDLSPDNRTSDNLTPVAGDSESESIPLRNGEWNRVRMELSGNTVLLSLNGQEVLRRQMEPGNRRTFGLFHYADQTRAEVRNIVWTGGWLKKVPPVADQELANLDPGPVDIRADALPKVFHHDFSEGAPSRLFDFSGDETSIVQESDGVRVHCGRDFGLQYMATCFRLKGDFDIEARFRDLKIRTENEEYAGIGLMTFFDNQTSDDLAVYRRTQDKQLHHRAMFAHKRRMPDGKVPFRGKHIPEECTSGRLRLARRGTTLYGFIAEDDSENDRLINTWSLDEPTEFSFRPRLPMQASGESSVEVVWQSLTVHAEGIRNQLPSPEDERRIVEDLNSERQSSIEQEVDLNDPQTLLQRRIVVSDTVSEEPRYDDDGLHVVSVSTGPGNAVYMYPLIAAPNVSDVEVDLKVCRIDASDRRSDFSEVALMVPTTSKQIIYAAVIIRRKSNDVLEVVAQTYEREPNGRAVYRAHRSLPVSDVRRLRLVVQDKSLVYLFAEDTDGPWRFLAESPLREPAVADRVMLRTEAYGSGRIVDSAWRRLRMFSSAAPR
;
A
#
# COMPACT_ATOMS: atom_id res chain seq x y z
N MET A 1 -18.69 -5.16 -50.32
CA MET A 1 -18.57 -6.11 -49.18
C MET A 1 -19.75 -7.09 -49.16
N TRP A 2 -21.01 -6.63 -49.13
CA TRP A 2 -22.21 -7.49 -49.23
C TRP A 2 -22.29 -8.38 -50.49
N THR A 3 -21.81 -7.90 -51.64
CA THR A 3 -21.76 -8.69 -52.89
C THR A 3 -20.70 -9.79 -52.85
N THR A 4 -19.59 -9.56 -52.15
CA THR A 4 -18.48 -10.52 -51.98
C THR A 4 -18.87 -11.64 -51.01
N ILE A 5 -19.61 -11.29 -49.94
CA ILE A 5 -20.16 -12.24 -48.96
C ILE A 5 -21.24 -13.12 -49.62
N ARG A 6 -22.12 -12.55 -50.46
CA ARG A 6 -23.08 -13.35 -51.24
C ARG A 6 -22.40 -14.33 -52.19
N CYS A 7 -21.30 -13.94 -52.84
CA CYS A 7 -20.53 -14.86 -53.69
C CYS A 7 -19.83 -15.98 -52.90
N ALA A 8 -19.33 -15.70 -51.68
CA ALA A 8 -18.71 -16.69 -50.81
C ALA A 8 -19.73 -17.69 -50.24
N VAL A 9 -20.91 -17.21 -49.82
CA VAL A 9 -22.01 -18.06 -49.34
C VAL A 9 -22.57 -18.94 -50.48
N ILE A 10 -22.73 -18.40 -51.69
CA ILE A 10 -23.13 -19.18 -52.87
C ILE A 10 -22.07 -20.23 -53.23
N ALA A 11 -20.77 -19.92 -53.13
CA ALA A 11 -19.71 -20.88 -53.39
C ALA A 11 -19.64 -22.01 -52.33
N THR A 12 -20.01 -21.72 -51.08
CA THR A 12 -19.98 -22.70 -49.98
C THR A 12 -21.23 -23.59 -50.00
N LEU A 13 -22.40 -23.04 -50.36
CA LEU A 13 -23.63 -23.80 -50.57
C LEU A 13 -23.55 -24.73 -51.80
N LEU A 14 -22.80 -24.37 -52.84
CA LEU A 14 -22.56 -25.22 -54.01
C LEU A 14 -21.61 -26.42 -53.73
N LEU A 15 -20.90 -26.42 -52.60
CA LEU A 15 -19.95 -27.48 -52.22
C LEU A 15 -20.56 -28.58 -51.33
N GLY A 16 -21.82 -28.44 -50.92
CA GLY A 16 -22.55 -29.47 -50.17
C GLY A 16 -22.98 -30.68 -51.00
N GLU A 17 -22.97 -30.60 -52.34
CA GLU A 17 -23.60 -31.61 -53.20
C GLU A 17 -22.71 -32.26 -54.28
N THR A 18 -21.42 -31.94 -54.42
CA THR A 18 -20.59 -32.59 -55.46
C THR A 18 -19.61 -33.63 -54.91
N SER A 19 -19.97 -34.87 -55.19
CA SER A 19 -19.24 -36.13 -54.99
C SER A 19 -17.89 -36.21 -55.70
N ALA A 20 -17.03 -37.08 -55.15
CA ALA A 20 -16.13 -38.03 -55.84
C ALA A 20 -15.35 -37.58 -57.10
N ALA A 21 -14.02 -37.71 -56.99
CA ALA A 21 -12.98 -37.65 -58.02
C ALA A 21 -12.32 -36.28 -58.28
N GLY A 22 -11.06 -36.17 -57.85
CA GLY A 22 -10.09 -35.16 -58.29
C GLY A 22 -9.99 -33.93 -57.39
N ASP A 23 -8.82 -33.76 -56.77
CA ASP A 23 -8.39 -32.65 -55.89
C ASP A 23 -8.08 -31.24 -56.50
N PRO A 24 -8.40 -30.85 -57.76
CA PRO A 24 -8.11 -29.48 -58.23
C PRO A 24 -8.90 -28.30 -57.61
N PRO A 25 -10.18 -28.41 -57.20
CA PRO A 25 -10.97 -27.23 -56.82
C PRO A 25 -10.50 -26.54 -55.54
N LEU A 26 -10.02 -27.31 -54.55
CA LEU A 26 -9.67 -26.78 -53.23
C LEU A 26 -8.35 -26.00 -53.26
N ALA A 27 -7.35 -26.49 -54.00
CA ALA A 27 -6.06 -25.82 -54.15
C ALA A 27 -6.19 -24.50 -54.93
N ALA A 28 -7.05 -24.48 -55.96
CA ALA A 28 -7.37 -23.26 -56.69
C ALA A 28 -8.16 -22.25 -55.84
N LEU A 29 -9.12 -22.71 -55.01
CA LEU A 29 -9.86 -21.83 -54.10
C LEU A 29 -8.97 -21.24 -52.99
N ASN A 30 -8.08 -22.05 -52.39
CA ASN A 30 -7.09 -21.58 -51.41
C ASN A 30 -6.18 -20.51 -52.02
N ALA A 31 -5.76 -20.66 -53.29
CA ALA A 31 -4.97 -19.65 -53.99
C ALA A 31 -5.75 -18.36 -54.28
N ILE A 32 -7.09 -18.41 -54.39
CA ILE A 32 -7.96 -17.27 -54.71
C ILE A 32 -8.42 -16.51 -53.46
N LEU A 33 -8.87 -17.22 -52.43
CA LEU A 33 -9.43 -16.64 -51.19
C LEU A 33 -8.35 -16.35 -50.15
N GLY A 34 -7.19 -17.00 -50.25
CA GLY A 34 -6.15 -16.95 -49.23
C GLY A 34 -6.49 -17.81 -48.01
N GLU A 35 -5.45 -18.27 -47.33
CA GLU A 35 -5.58 -19.19 -46.19
C GLU A 35 -6.30 -18.54 -44.99
N ASP A 36 -6.17 -17.23 -44.81
CA ASP A 36 -6.78 -16.48 -43.71
C ASP A 36 -8.32 -16.55 -43.70
N ILE A 37 -8.96 -16.54 -44.89
CA ILE A 37 -10.43 -16.65 -44.99
C ILE A 37 -10.91 -18.04 -44.57
N PHE A 38 -10.15 -19.09 -44.88
CA PHE A 38 -10.47 -20.45 -44.43
C PHE A 38 -10.29 -20.61 -42.92
N ARG A 39 -9.23 -20.00 -42.36
CA ARG A 39 -9.00 -19.98 -40.90
C ARG A 39 -10.15 -19.32 -40.15
N GLN A 40 -10.70 -18.23 -40.68
CA GLN A 40 -11.87 -17.53 -40.10
C GLN A 40 -13.17 -18.35 -40.11
N ASN A 41 -13.28 -19.36 -40.97
CA ASN A 41 -14.49 -20.20 -41.11
C ASN A 41 -14.50 -21.44 -40.20
N LEU A 42 -13.60 -21.54 -39.21
CA LEU A 42 -13.50 -22.70 -38.32
C LEU A 42 -14.82 -23.02 -37.61
N ALA A 43 -15.56 -22.03 -37.12
CA ALA A 43 -16.85 -22.26 -36.44
C ALA A 43 -17.87 -22.97 -37.36
N ALA A 44 -18.06 -22.46 -38.58
CA ALA A 44 -18.93 -23.08 -39.57
C ALA A 44 -18.44 -24.47 -39.98
N TYR A 45 -17.13 -24.67 -40.11
CA TYR A 45 -16.55 -25.97 -40.39
C TYR A 45 -16.87 -27.00 -39.29
N ARG A 46 -16.69 -26.63 -38.01
CA ARG A 46 -17.03 -27.49 -36.86
C ARG A 46 -18.50 -27.88 -36.86
N ILE A 47 -19.41 -26.94 -37.15
CA ILE A 47 -20.85 -27.23 -37.27
C ILE A 47 -21.09 -28.26 -38.38
N SER A 48 -20.46 -28.09 -39.54
CA SER A 48 -20.65 -29.00 -40.69
C SER A 48 -20.21 -30.44 -40.45
N ILE A 49 -19.32 -30.67 -39.49
CA ILE A 49 -18.80 -32.01 -39.15
C ILE A 49 -19.36 -32.57 -37.83
N ARG A 50 -20.21 -31.80 -37.12
CA ARG A 50 -20.69 -32.16 -35.78
C ARG A 50 -21.43 -33.48 -35.76
N ASP A 51 -22.30 -33.70 -36.76
CA ASP A 51 -23.22 -34.83 -36.81
C ASP A 51 -22.66 -36.00 -37.65
N LEU A 52 -21.36 -35.98 -37.99
CA LEU A 52 -20.69 -37.07 -38.72
C LEU A 52 -20.24 -38.19 -37.76
N PRO A 53 -20.19 -39.46 -38.22
CA PRO A 53 -19.60 -40.56 -37.46
C PRO A 53 -18.12 -40.32 -37.13
N ASP A 54 -17.66 -40.76 -35.95
CA ASP A 54 -16.30 -40.51 -35.43
C ASP A 54 -15.18 -40.79 -36.42
N GLN A 55 -15.25 -41.90 -37.16
CA GLN A 55 -14.25 -42.24 -38.18
C GLN A 55 -14.17 -41.19 -39.28
N GLN A 56 -15.32 -40.73 -39.78
CA GLN A 56 -15.37 -39.70 -40.83
C GLN A 56 -14.95 -38.34 -40.27
N LYS A 57 -15.40 -38.02 -39.05
CA LYS A 57 -15.02 -36.79 -38.33
C LYS A 57 -13.50 -36.72 -38.12
N PHE A 58 -12.85 -37.82 -37.73
CA PHE A 58 -11.40 -37.90 -37.56
C PHE A 58 -10.64 -37.64 -38.88
N GLU A 59 -11.04 -38.28 -39.98
CA GLU A 59 -10.37 -38.07 -41.27
C GLU A 59 -10.59 -36.64 -41.80
N ARG A 60 -11.78 -36.07 -41.57
CA ARG A 60 -12.07 -34.66 -41.91
C ARG A 60 -11.19 -33.70 -41.10
N LEU A 61 -11.07 -33.92 -39.79
CA LEU A 61 -10.20 -33.14 -38.91
C LEU A 61 -8.72 -33.30 -39.28
N CYS A 62 -8.25 -34.50 -39.59
CA CYS A 62 -6.89 -34.72 -40.11
C CYS A 62 -6.64 -33.91 -41.39
N ALA A 63 -7.57 -33.95 -42.35
CA ALA A 63 -7.45 -33.19 -43.59
C ALA A 63 -7.52 -31.66 -43.37
N TRP A 64 -8.20 -31.20 -42.32
CA TRP A 64 -8.21 -29.79 -41.93
C TRP A 64 -6.90 -29.36 -41.25
N VAL A 65 -6.41 -30.12 -40.28
CA VAL A 65 -5.29 -29.74 -39.41
C VAL A 65 -3.93 -30.02 -40.04
N LEU A 66 -3.72 -31.20 -40.62
CA LEU A 66 -2.43 -31.66 -41.14
C LEU A 66 -2.19 -31.18 -42.58
N PRO A 67 -0.94 -30.98 -43.03
CA PRO A 67 -0.65 -30.70 -44.44
C PRO A 67 -1.22 -31.76 -45.40
N SER A 68 -1.62 -31.32 -46.59
CA SER A 68 -2.22 -32.16 -47.63
C SER A 68 -1.65 -31.83 -49.02
N ALA A 69 -2.01 -32.58 -50.06
CA ALA A 69 -1.48 -32.39 -51.42
C ALA A 69 -1.69 -30.95 -51.98
N GLY A 70 -2.73 -30.25 -51.52
CA GLY A 70 -3.04 -28.86 -51.90
C GLY A 70 -2.68 -27.79 -50.87
N ARG A 71 -2.15 -28.15 -49.70
CA ARG A 71 -1.79 -27.21 -48.61
C ARG A 71 -0.58 -27.71 -47.83
N ARG A 72 0.48 -26.91 -47.77
CA ARG A 72 1.74 -27.31 -47.13
C ARG A 72 1.83 -27.01 -45.63
N GLU A 73 0.95 -26.16 -45.10
CA GLU A 73 0.98 -25.68 -43.71
C GLU A 73 0.00 -26.44 -42.80
N PHE A 74 0.29 -26.50 -41.49
CA PHE A 74 -0.69 -26.94 -40.49
C PHE A 74 -1.71 -25.81 -40.22
N ARG A 75 -2.95 -26.20 -39.90
CA ARG A 75 -4.00 -25.28 -39.40
C ARG A 75 -4.21 -25.49 -37.92
N LEU A 76 -3.45 -24.76 -37.11
CA LEU A 76 -3.56 -24.79 -35.64
C LEU A 76 -4.37 -23.62 -35.08
N ASP A 77 -4.93 -22.78 -35.95
CA ASP A 77 -5.73 -21.63 -35.57
C ASP A 77 -6.98 -22.02 -34.78
N GLY A 78 -7.53 -21.03 -34.08
CA GLY A 78 -8.69 -21.19 -33.22
C GLY A 78 -9.59 -19.95 -33.18
N PHE A 79 -10.56 -20.01 -32.28
CA PHE A 79 -11.32 -18.86 -31.82
C PHE A 79 -11.66 -19.04 -30.33
N PHE A 80 -12.15 -17.98 -29.70
CA PHE A 80 -12.61 -18.00 -28.31
C PHE A 80 -14.14 -18.09 -28.28
N SER A 81 -14.70 -19.03 -27.51
CA SER A 81 -16.15 -19.09 -27.32
C SER A 81 -16.64 -17.95 -26.42
N ALA A 82 -17.90 -17.55 -26.56
CA ALA A 82 -18.50 -16.54 -25.69
C ALA A 82 -18.46 -16.97 -24.20
N VAL A 83 -18.39 -15.99 -23.31
CA VAL A 83 -18.50 -16.23 -21.87
C VAL A 83 -19.96 -16.40 -21.50
N ASP A 84 -20.31 -17.41 -20.70
CA ASP A 84 -21.67 -17.65 -20.20
C ASP A 84 -22.76 -17.55 -21.29
N PRO A 85 -22.69 -18.42 -22.32
CA PRO A 85 -23.71 -18.45 -23.36
C PRO A 85 -25.10 -18.70 -22.76
N ALA A 86 -26.15 -18.21 -23.43
CA ALA A 86 -27.51 -18.37 -22.93
C ALA A 86 -27.82 -19.87 -22.68
N PRO A 87 -28.39 -20.25 -21.51
CA PRO A 87 -28.55 -21.65 -21.12
C PRO A 87 -29.38 -22.51 -22.08
N VAL A 88 -30.21 -21.87 -22.92
CA VAL A 88 -31.03 -22.53 -23.94
C VAL A 88 -30.18 -23.20 -25.03
N LEU A 89 -28.92 -22.78 -25.21
CA LEU A 89 -28.06 -23.24 -26.29
C LEU A 89 -27.11 -24.35 -25.87
N THR A 90 -26.49 -24.22 -24.70
CA THR A 90 -25.46 -25.16 -24.22
C THR A 90 -25.44 -25.23 -22.69
N PRO A 91 -26.22 -26.15 -22.08
CA PRO A 91 -26.39 -26.20 -20.61
C PRO A 91 -25.10 -26.49 -19.80
N ASN A 92 -24.02 -26.93 -20.46
CA ASN A 92 -22.81 -27.47 -19.80
C ASN A 92 -21.47 -27.06 -20.46
N ASP A 93 -21.44 -26.05 -21.33
CA ASP A 93 -20.20 -25.69 -22.04
C ASP A 93 -19.37 -24.68 -21.20
N PRO A 94 -18.08 -24.93 -20.91
CA PRO A 94 -17.24 -23.99 -20.17
C PRO A 94 -17.15 -22.62 -20.85
N SER A 95 -17.33 -21.57 -20.04
CA SER A 95 -17.26 -20.17 -20.47
C SER A 95 -15.87 -19.79 -21.00
N ALA A 96 -15.78 -19.05 -22.11
CA ALA A 96 -14.53 -18.48 -22.64
C ALA A 96 -13.46 -19.51 -23.07
N ALA A 97 -13.87 -20.67 -23.59
CA ALA A 97 -12.95 -21.74 -23.95
C ALA A 97 -12.14 -21.43 -25.24
N ILE A 98 -10.87 -21.86 -25.24
CA ILE A 98 -10.06 -21.91 -26.46
C ILE A 98 -10.59 -23.04 -27.34
N VAL A 99 -11.11 -22.70 -28.52
CA VAL A 99 -11.61 -23.64 -29.50
C VAL A 99 -10.62 -23.75 -30.66
N SER A 100 -10.15 -24.97 -30.94
CA SER A 100 -9.28 -25.25 -32.09
C SER A 100 -9.58 -26.63 -32.68
N ALA A 101 -9.50 -26.75 -34.01
CA ALA A 101 -9.59 -28.05 -34.69
C ALA A 101 -8.47 -29.01 -34.28
N ALA A 102 -7.31 -28.49 -33.83
CA ALA A 102 -6.22 -29.30 -33.31
C ALA A 102 -6.61 -29.97 -31.99
N TYR A 103 -7.30 -29.27 -31.09
CA TYR A 103 -7.87 -29.86 -29.87
C TYR A 103 -8.94 -30.90 -30.21
N ASP A 104 -9.90 -30.55 -31.09
CA ASP A 104 -10.94 -31.49 -31.51
C ASP A 104 -10.35 -32.79 -32.09
N LEU A 105 -9.28 -32.68 -32.89
CA LEU A 105 -8.60 -33.83 -33.48
C LEU A 105 -7.91 -34.69 -32.42
N VAL A 106 -7.18 -34.08 -31.49
CA VAL A 106 -6.46 -34.81 -30.43
C VAL A 106 -7.44 -35.44 -29.44
N ASP A 107 -8.50 -34.73 -29.04
CA ASP A 107 -9.52 -35.24 -28.13
C ASP A 107 -10.28 -36.41 -28.77
N LEU A 108 -10.70 -36.30 -30.05
CA LEU A 108 -11.32 -37.40 -30.79
C LEU A 108 -10.34 -38.58 -30.97
N ALA A 109 -9.06 -38.32 -31.23
CA ALA A 109 -8.04 -39.37 -31.33
C ALA A 109 -7.88 -40.11 -30.00
N ARG A 110 -7.94 -39.40 -28.86
CA ARG A 110 -7.90 -40.00 -27.52
C ARG A 110 -9.13 -40.87 -27.27
N GLU A 111 -10.32 -40.34 -27.54
CA GLU A 111 -11.61 -41.05 -27.35
C GLU A 111 -11.73 -42.30 -28.22
N THR A 112 -11.18 -42.26 -29.43
CA THR A 112 -11.20 -43.40 -30.38
C THR A 112 -9.97 -44.31 -30.30
N GLY A 113 -9.01 -44.03 -29.41
CA GLY A 113 -7.78 -44.82 -29.25
C GLY A 113 -6.78 -44.70 -30.42
N ARG A 114 -6.84 -43.63 -31.21
CA ARG A 114 -6.03 -43.39 -32.43
C ARG A 114 -4.86 -42.41 -32.23
N LEU A 115 -4.47 -42.11 -30.99
CA LEU A 115 -3.37 -41.17 -30.70
C LEU A 115 -2.02 -41.57 -31.32
N SER A 116 -1.69 -42.87 -31.35
CA SER A 116 -0.44 -43.34 -31.97
C SER A 116 -0.45 -43.18 -33.49
N GLU A 117 -1.59 -43.46 -34.13
CA GLU A 117 -1.76 -43.24 -35.58
C GLU A 117 -1.61 -41.75 -35.91
N LEU A 118 -2.23 -40.87 -35.11
CA LEU A 118 -2.11 -39.43 -35.28
C LEU A 118 -0.65 -38.96 -35.09
N GLN A 119 0.07 -39.50 -34.10
CA GLN A 119 1.47 -39.19 -33.86
C GLN A 119 2.35 -39.55 -35.06
N GLU A 120 2.19 -40.75 -35.61
CA GLU A 120 2.92 -41.20 -36.81
C GLU A 120 2.64 -40.30 -38.01
N ARG A 121 1.36 -39.95 -38.23
CA ARG A 121 0.97 -39.01 -39.29
C ARG A 121 1.67 -37.66 -39.13
N VAL A 122 1.68 -37.08 -37.93
CA VAL A 122 2.34 -35.79 -37.65
C VAL A 122 3.87 -35.87 -37.85
N GLN A 123 4.51 -36.94 -37.38
CA GLN A 123 5.97 -37.14 -37.54
C GLN A 123 6.38 -37.35 -38.99
N SER A 124 5.50 -37.93 -39.82
CA SER A 124 5.76 -38.17 -41.25
C SER A 124 5.72 -36.91 -42.12
N VAL A 125 5.19 -35.79 -41.59
CA VAL A 125 5.13 -34.52 -42.30
C VAL A 125 6.54 -33.96 -42.51
N GLN A 126 6.89 -33.62 -43.76
CA GLN A 126 8.15 -32.96 -44.08
C GLN A 126 8.09 -31.49 -43.66
N THR A 127 8.97 -31.09 -42.73
CA THR A 127 9.10 -29.69 -42.29
C THR A 127 10.20 -28.98 -43.08
N LEU A 128 9.83 -28.04 -43.97
CA LEU A 128 10.78 -27.34 -44.83
C LEU A 128 11.12 -25.95 -44.28
N GLN A 129 10.20 -25.34 -43.52
CA GLN A 129 10.34 -24.02 -42.91
C GLN A 129 10.39 -24.11 -41.38
N GLN A 130 10.88 -23.06 -40.71
CA GLN A 130 10.87 -23.00 -39.23
C GLN A 130 9.44 -23.00 -38.68
N THR A 131 8.51 -22.34 -39.36
CA THR A 131 7.07 -22.37 -39.08
C THR A 131 6.50 -23.78 -39.06
N ASP A 132 6.87 -24.63 -40.03
CA ASP A 132 6.46 -26.04 -40.08
C ASP A 132 6.97 -26.83 -38.87
N LYS A 133 8.23 -26.62 -38.49
CA LYS A 133 8.83 -27.27 -37.30
C LYS A 133 8.13 -26.84 -36.01
N LYS A 134 7.84 -25.55 -35.87
CA LYS A 134 7.09 -25.00 -34.74
C LYS A 134 5.71 -25.64 -34.64
N GLN A 135 4.95 -25.68 -35.74
CA GLN A 135 3.61 -26.28 -35.76
C GLN A 135 3.62 -27.80 -35.51
N GLN A 136 4.59 -28.52 -36.08
CA GLN A 136 4.77 -29.95 -35.83
C GLN A 136 5.09 -30.22 -34.35
N ALA A 137 6.00 -29.46 -33.75
CA ALA A 137 6.35 -29.58 -32.33
C ALA A 137 5.14 -29.30 -31.42
N ALA A 138 4.33 -28.29 -31.73
CA ALA A 138 3.08 -28.02 -31.01
C ALA A 138 2.10 -29.22 -31.09
N MET A 139 1.90 -29.81 -32.27
CA MET A 139 1.03 -31.00 -32.40
C MET A 139 1.56 -32.20 -31.61
N LEU A 140 2.87 -32.45 -31.64
CA LEU A 140 3.49 -33.52 -30.87
C LEU A 140 3.34 -33.30 -29.36
N PHE A 141 3.50 -32.05 -28.91
CA PHE A 141 3.25 -31.66 -27.53
C PHE A 141 1.79 -31.97 -27.12
N LEU A 142 0.80 -31.56 -27.91
CA LEU A 142 -0.60 -31.82 -27.61
C LEU A 142 -0.93 -33.32 -27.56
N ILE A 143 -0.35 -34.13 -28.45
CA ILE A 143 -0.50 -35.58 -28.44
C ILE A 143 0.15 -36.20 -27.21
N ALA A 144 1.36 -35.76 -26.84
CA ALA A 144 2.05 -36.24 -25.64
C ALA A 144 1.26 -35.92 -24.36
N MET A 145 0.72 -34.71 -24.27
CA MET A 145 -0.19 -34.30 -23.20
C MET A 145 -1.45 -35.19 -23.13
N ALA A 146 -2.06 -35.51 -24.27
CA ALA A 146 -3.22 -36.41 -24.33
C ALA A 146 -2.89 -37.88 -24.00
N LYS A 147 -1.62 -38.28 -24.12
CA LYS A 147 -1.08 -39.58 -23.68
C LYS A 147 -0.63 -39.58 -22.22
N GLU A 148 -0.70 -38.44 -21.53
CA GLU A 148 -0.17 -38.25 -20.16
C GLU A 148 1.35 -38.51 -20.05
N ASP A 149 2.08 -38.34 -21.16
CA ASP A 149 3.55 -38.49 -21.21
C ASP A 149 4.23 -37.12 -21.08
N ILE A 150 4.42 -36.69 -19.83
CA ILE A 150 4.99 -35.38 -19.50
C ILE A 150 6.44 -35.24 -19.98
N GLY A 151 7.21 -36.33 -20.03
CA GLY A 151 8.59 -36.32 -20.53
C GLY A 151 8.64 -36.01 -22.02
N ALA A 152 7.84 -36.73 -22.83
CA ALA A 152 7.73 -36.45 -24.26
C ALA A 152 7.11 -35.07 -24.54
N ALA A 153 6.20 -34.60 -23.69
CA ALA A 153 5.66 -33.26 -23.76
C ALA A 153 6.76 -32.21 -23.52
N GLY A 154 7.60 -32.37 -22.48
CA GLY A 154 8.74 -31.50 -22.23
C GLY A 154 9.67 -31.38 -23.42
N GLU A 155 10.11 -32.51 -24.00
CA GLU A 155 10.96 -32.51 -25.21
C GLU A 155 10.31 -31.80 -26.40
N ALA A 156 9.00 -32.02 -26.62
CA ALA A 156 8.28 -31.37 -27.71
C ALA A 156 8.13 -29.87 -27.48
N MET A 157 7.95 -29.43 -26.23
CA MET A 157 7.85 -28.03 -25.84
C MET A 157 9.20 -27.30 -25.96
N GLU A 158 10.31 -27.95 -25.63
CA GLU A 158 11.66 -27.43 -25.88
C GLU A 158 11.93 -27.25 -27.38
N ARG A 159 11.62 -28.26 -28.20
CA ARG A 159 11.72 -28.15 -29.68
C ARG A 159 10.83 -27.04 -30.23
N PHE A 160 9.66 -26.84 -29.63
CA PHE A 160 8.74 -25.75 -29.98
C PHE A 160 9.37 -24.38 -29.68
N ALA A 161 10.01 -24.22 -28.51
CA ALA A 161 10.71 -22.99 -28.13
C ALA A 161 11.91 -22.71 -29.06
N GLU A 162 12.72 -23.73 -29.38
CA GLU A 162 13.86 -23.62 -30.31
C GLU A 162 13.44 -23.26 -31.75
N ALA A 163 12.29 -23.77 -32.20
CA ALA A 163 11.76 -23.50 -33.54
C ALA A 163 11.13 -22.11 -33.68
N ARG A 164 10.96 -21.36 -32.58
CA ARG A 164 10.41 -20.01 -32.61
C ARG A 164 11.48 -19.03 -33.11
N GLU A 165 11.16 -18.26 -34.15
CA GLU A 165 12.05 -17.20 -34.61
C GLU A 165 12.12 -16.07 -33.58
N ALA A 166 13.33 -15.62 -33.24
CA ALA A 166 13.54 -14.43 -32.43
C ALA A 166 13.31 -13.19 -33.32
N GLY A 167 12.13 -12.57 -33.22
CA GLY A 167 11.81 -11.35 -33.95
C GLY A 167 10.85 -10.45 -33.18
N ASP A 168 11.25 -9.20 -32.97
CA ASP A 168 10.51 -8.12 -32.30
C ASP A 168 9.29 -7.58 -33.10
N ASP A 169 8.80 -8.32 -34.11
CA ASP A 169 7.72 -7.84 -34.96
C ASP A 169 6.34 -8.17 -34.36
N LEU A 170 5.77 -7.18 -33.67
CA LEU A 170 4.45 -7.26 -33.03
C LEU A 170 3.28 -7.42 -34.02
N SER A 171 3.52 -7.30 -35.33
CA SER A 171 2.48 -7.46 -36.38
C SER A 171 1.95 -8.90 -36.53
N HIS A 172 2.64 -9.89 -35.92
CA HIS A 172 2.27 -11.31 -35.92
C HIS A 172 1.92 -11.87 -34.52
N LEU A 173 1.56 -11.00 -33.55
CA LEU A 173 1.39 -11.40 -32.14
C LEU A 173 0.39 -12.54 -31.89
N VAL A 174 -0.63 -12.72 -32.75
CA VAL A 174 -1.60 -13.81 -32.60
C VAL A 174 -0.96 -15.13 -33.05
N ASP A 175 -0.32 -15.83 -32.10
CA ASP A 175 0.34 -17.12 -32.32
C ASP A 175 -0.46 -18.25 -31.64
N TRP A 176 -1.47 -18.77 -32.35
CA TRP A 176 -2.32 -19.86 -31.85
C TRP A 176 -1.53 -21.08 -31.33
N PRO A 177 -0.49 -21.59 -32.03
CA PRO A 177 0.36 -22.64 -31.50
C PRO A 177 0.91 -22.37 -30.09
N VAL A 178 1.37 -21.14 -29.81
CA VAL A 178 1.86 -20.75 -28.48
C VAL A 178 0.74 -20.85 -27.45
N LEU A 179 -0.43 -20.29 -27.76
CA LEU A 179 -1.57 -20.31 -26.85
C LEU A 179 -2.04 -21.75 -26.55
N LEU A 180 -2.10 -22.62 -27.55
CA LEU A 180 -2.53 -24.01 -27.39
C LEU A 180 -1.55 -24.82 -26.52
N VAL A 181 -0.24 -24.63 -26.73
CA VAL A 181 0.82 -25.27 -25.95
C VAL A 181 0.78 -24.78 -24.51
N LEU A 182 0.81 -23.47 -24.29
CA LEU A 182 0.78 -22.87 -22.95
C LEU A 182 -0.50 -23.26 -22.19
N ASN A 183 -1.66 -23.27 -22.85
CA ASN A 183 -2.92 -23.65 -22.20
C ASN A 183 -2.91 -25.06 -21.62
N ARG A 184 -2.26 -26.03 -22.28
CA ARG A 184 -2.12 -27.40 -21.75
C ARG A 184 -0.94 -27.55 -20.77
N ALA A 185 0.10 -26.72 -20.90
CA ALA A 185 1.24 -26.71 -19.97
C ALA A 185 0.95 -26.00 -18.64
N ALA A 186 0.00 -25.06 -18.61
CA ALA A 186 -0.26 -24.19 -17.46
C ALA A 186 -0.61 -24.97 -16.19
N GLY A 187 0.25 -24.87 -15.18
CA GLY A 187 0.10 -25.48 -13.87
C GLY A 187 0.83 -26.82 -13.67
N ILE A 188 1.66 -27.24 -14.63
CA ILE A 188 2.47 -28.48 -14.55
C ILE A 188 3.91 -28.11 -14.15
N SER A 189 4.35 -28.56 -12.97
CA SER A 189 5.62 -28.14 -12.37
C SER A 189 6.84 -28.56 -13.21
N GLU A 190 6.81 -29.71 -13.88
CA GLU A 190 7.88 -30.20 -14.76
C GLU A 190 8.06 -29.36 -16.03
N LEU A 191 7.03 -28.63 -16.46
CA LEU A 191 7.03 -27.80 -17.68
C LEU A 191 7.21 -26.30 -17.38
N GLU A 192 7.34 -25.92 -16.11
CA GLU A 192 7.31 -24.51 -15.69
C GLU A 192 8.41 -23.70 -16.38
N LEU A 193 9.66 -24.18 -16.36
CA LEU A 193 10.79 -23.39 -16.83
C LEU A 193 10.61 -22.99 -18.30
N THR A 194 10.22 -23.95 -19.15
CA THR A 194 9.96 -23.72 -20.57
C THR A 194 8.70 -22.88 -20.78
N PHE A 195 7.68 -23.02 -19.93
CA PHE A 195 6.51 -22.14 -19.94
C PHE A 195 6.93 -20.68 -19.69
N ALA A 196 7.71 -20.44 -18.64
CA ALA A 196 8.17 -19.10 -18.25
C ALA A 196 9.06 -18.47 -19.35
N GLU A 197 9.89 -19.26 -20.02
CA GLU A 197 10.69 -18.82 -21.17
C GLU A 197 9.81 -18.40 -22.35
N LEU A 198 8.82 -19.21 -22.72
CA LEU A 198 7.89 -18.88 -23.82
C LEU A 198 7.09 -17.61 -23.51
N MET A 199 6.62 -17.46 -22.27
CA MET A 199 5.93 -16.27 -21.77
C MET A 199 6.84 -15.03 -21.74
N GLY A 200 8.14 -15.23 -21.55
CA GLY A 200 9.20 -14.22 -21.55
C GLY A 200 9.03 -13.14 -22.61
N ALA A 201 8.71 -13.54 -23.83
CA ALA A 201 8.58 -12.63 -24.97
C ALA A 201 7.36 -11.71 -24.91
N TYR A 202 6.32 -12.06 -24.16
CA TYR A 202 5.08 -11.29 -24.11
C TYR A 202 4.99 -10.33 -22.91
N PHE A 203 5.85 -10.48 -21.89
CA PHE A 203 5.74 -9.72 -20.64
C PHE A 203 5.69 -8.20 -20.84
N HIS A 204 6.43 -7.65 -21.81
CA HIS A 204 6.48 -6.21 -22.07
C HIS A 204 5.18 -5.65 -22.69
N VAL A 205 4.35 -6.49 -23.33
CA VAL A 205 3.07 -6.07 -23.95
C VAL A 205 1.83 -6.46 -23.14
N LEU A 206 1.92 -7.44 -22.22
CA LEU A 206 0.76 -7.88 -21.43
C LEU A 206 0.14 -6.77 -20.57
N SER A 207 0.91 -5.73 -20.24
CA SER A 207 0.48 -4.61 -19.40
C SER A 207 -0.07 -3.41 -20.18
N SER A 208 -0.15 -3.49 -21.51
CA SER A 208 -0.50 -2.37 -22.39
C SER A 208 -1.71 -2.70 -23.24
N TRP A 209 -2.64 -1.76 -23.43
CA TRP A 209 -3.76 -1.90 -24.36
C TRP A 209 -3.27 -1.99 -25.82
N ASN A 210 -3.91 -2.83 -26.64
CA ASN A 210 -3.64 -2.92 -28.07
C ASN A 210 -4.86 -2.50 -28.90
N PRO A 211 -4.70 -1.62 -29.91
CA PRO A 211 -5.80 -1.20 -30.77
C PRO A 211 -6.34 -2.30 -31.70
N ASP A 212 -5.57 -3.35 -32.03
CA ASP A 212 -6.09 -4.50 -32.76
C ASP A 212 -6.82 -5.43 -31.77
N PRO A 213 -8.15 -5.58 -31.85
CA PRO A 213 -8.92 -6.37 -30.88
C PRO A 213 -8.54 -7.85 -30.88
N ARG A 214 -7.98 -8.38 -31.96
CA ARG A 214 -7.52 -9.79 -32.03
C ARG A 214 -6.25 -9.99 -31.21
N ILE A 215 -5.31 -9.06 -31.33
CA ILE A 215 -4.08 -9.06 -30.53
C ILE A 215 -4.43 -8.81 -29.07
N ASP A 216 -5.30 -7.84 -28.81
CA ASP A 216 -5.73 -7.48 -27.45
C ASP A 216 -6.38 -8.68 -26.73
N LEU A 217 -7.29 -9.38 -27.39
CA LEU A 217 -7.92 -10.59 -26.86
C LEU A 217 -6.93 -11.74 -26.66
N PHE A 218 -5.99 -11.95 -27.59
CA PHE A 218 -4.92 -12.93 -27.43
C PHE A 218 -4.08 -12.66 -26.16
N LEU A 219 -3.72 -11.39 -25.91
CA LEU A 219 -2.99 -10.99 -24.71
C LEU A 219 -3.81 -11.17 -23.42
N ASP A 220 -5.15 -11.01 -23.48
CA ASP A 220 -6.04 -11.29 -22.34
C ASP A 220 -5.95 -12.76 -21.91
N HIS A 221 -5.99 -13.68 -22.88
CA HIS A 221 -5.86 -15.13 -22.62
C HIS A 221 -4.45 -15.52 -22.16
N LEU A 222 -3.40 -14.93 -22.74
CA LEU A 222 -2.03 -15.14 -22.23
C LEU A 222 -1.87 -14.67 -20.78
N ARG A 223 -2.46 -13.53 -20.40
CA ARG A 223 -2.46 -13.08 -19.00
C ARG A 223 -3.19 -14.08 -18.10
N TRP A 224 -4.33 -14.62 -18.54
CA TRP A 224 -5.06 -15.62 -17.77
C TRP A 224 -4.23 -16.89 -17.53
N LEU A 225 -3.47 -17.35 -18.54
CA LEU A 225 -2.57 -18.49 -18.40
C LEU A 225 -1.39 -18.21 -17.46
N ASP A 226 -0.80 -17.01 -17.51
CA ASP A 226 0.24 -16.59 -16.55
C ASP A 226 -0.33 -16.54 -15.12
N GLY A 227 -1.57 -16.05 -14.95
CA GLY A 227 -2.29 -16.08 -13.69
C GLY A 227 -2.48 -17.51 -13.15
N LYS A 228 -2.88 -18.46 -14.00
CA LYS A 228 -3.01 -19.87 -13.63
C LYS A 228 -1.68 -20.46 -13.15
N ARG A 229 -0.58 -20.18 -13.86
CA ARG A 229 0.77 -20.60 -13.48
C ARG A 229 1.18 -20.04 -12.11
N LEU A 230 1.01 -18.73 -11.91
CA LEU A 230 1.30 -18.06 -10.63
C LEU A 230 0.48 -18.65 -9.48
N SER A 231 -0.81 -18.92 -9.72
CA SER A 231 -1.68 -19.56 -8.73
C SER A 231 -1.19 -20.96 -8.34
N CYS A 232 -0.67 -21.78 -9.25
CA CYS A 232 -0.14 -23.10 -8.91
C CYS A 232 1.08 -23.01 -7.98
N SER A 233 2.00 -22.07 -8.22
CA SER A 233 3.12 -21.83 -7.31
C SER A 233 2.67 -21.38 -5.91
N LEU A 234 1.55 -20.66 -5.83
CA LEU A 234 0.93 -20.24 -4.58
C LEU A 234 0.10 -21.37 -3.95
N TYR A 235 -0.47 -22.27 -4.76
CA TYR A 235 -1.24 -23.44 -4.33
C TYR A 235 -0.38 -24.42 -3.54
N GLU A 236 0.84 -24.71 -4.01
CA GLU A 236 1.79 -25.55 -3.26
C GLU A 236 2.06 -24.99 -1.84
N GLN A 237 1.88 -23.68 -1.66
CA GLN A 237 2.02 -23.00 -0.37
C GLN A 237 0.71 -22.86 0.43
N SER A 238 -0.47 -22.90 -0.21
CA SER A 238 -1.75 -22.49 0.39
C SER A 238 -2.96 -23.44 0.18
N GLY A 239 -2.90 -24.36 -0.78
CA GLY A 239 -3.99 -25.28 -1.13
C GLY A 239 -5.18 -24.66 -1.89
N ALA A 240 -5.06 -23.46 -2.46
CA ALA A 240 -6.18 -22.71 -3.08
C ALA A 240 -6.30 -22.87 -4.61
N ASP A 241 -7.31 -23.62 -5.07
CA ASP A 241 -7.59 -23.98 -6.48
C ASP A 241 -7.92 -22.76 -7.38
N PHE A 242 -7.17 -22.58 -8.47
CA PHE A 242 -7.38 -21.50 -9.46
C PHE A 242 -8.75 -21.54 -10.14
N THR A 243 -9.43 -22.68 -10.13
CA THR A 243 -10.77 -22.80 -10.71
C THR A 243 -11.88 -22.33 -9.78
N LYS A 244 -11.57 -22.02 -8.52
CA LYS A 244 -12.53 -21.55 -7.52
C LYS A 244 -12.32 -20.08 -7.21
N ALA A 245 -13.42 -19.35 -7.06
CA ALA A 245 -13.39 -17.99 -6.54
C ALA A 245 -12.82 -17.99 -5.10
N PRO A 246 -12.07 -16.96 -4.70
CA PRO A 246 -11.52 -16.89 -3.35
C PRO A 246 -12.64 -16.66 -2.35
N GLU A 247 -12.70 -17.48 -1.30
CA GLU A 247 -13.62 -17.25 -0.20
C GLU A 247 -13.05 -16.17 0.72
N ILE A 248 -13.58 -14.96 0.58
CA ILE A 248 -13.26 -13.79 1.40
C ILE A 248 -14.59 -13.36 2.05
N PRO A 249 -14.82 -13.59 3.36
CA PRO A 249 -16.17 -13.53 3.95
C PRO A 249 -16.97 -12.25 3.71
N ASN A 250 -16.35 -11.08 3.81
CA ASN A 250 -16.97 -9.76 3.68
C ASN A 250 -16.66 -9.07 2.35
N TRP A 251 -15.91 -9.74 1.46
CA TRP A 251 -15.59 -9.24 0.13
C TRP A 251 -16.08 -10.21 -0.95
N HIS A 252 -16.15 -9.76 -2.18
CA HIS A 252 -16.48 -10.62 -3.32
C HIS A 252 -15.94 -10.03 -4.60
N SER A 253 -15.63 -10.90 -5.57
CA SER A 253 -15.30 -10.47 -6.92
C SER A 253 -16.57 -10.14 -7.69
N VAL A 254 -16.55 -9.04 -8.45
CA VAL A 254 -17.55 -8.67 -9.44
C VAL A 254 -16.87 -8.39 -10.76
N GLU A 255 -17.18 -9.17 -11.78
CA GLU A 255 -16.76 -8.91 -13.14
C GLU A 255 -17.82 -8.09 -13.88
N TYR A 256 -17.35 -7.07 -14.59
CA TYR A 256 -18.17 -6.27 -15.49
C TYR A 256 -18.23 -6.91 -16.88
N PHE A 257 -19.43 -7.04 -17.45
CA PHE A 257 -19.66 -7.57 -18.79
C PHE A 257 -20.44 -6.57 -19.63
N ASP A 258 -20.07 -6.50 -20.91
CA ASP A 258 -20.89 -5.91 -21.96
C ASP A 258 -21.08 -6.91 -23.11
N ALA A 259 -21.94 -6.57 -24.07
CA ALA A 259 -22.24 -7.44 -25.21
C ALA A 259 -21.01 -7.80 -26.04
N THR A 260 -20.10 -6.83 -26.23
CA THR A 260 -18.91 -7.02 -27.03
C THR A 260 -17.88 -7.89 -26.31
N THR A 261 -17.56 -7.59 -25.05
CA THR A 261 -16.53 -8.31 -24.29
C THR A 261 -16.95 -9.75 -24.01
N ARG A 262 -18.25 -9.99 -23.81
CA ARG A 262 -18.81 -11.33 -23.65
C ARG A 262 -18.75 -12.15 -24.93
N ALA A 263 -19.21 -11.59 -26.06
CA ALA A 263 -19.17 -12.24 -27.37
C ALA A 263 -17.74 -12.63 -27.78
N LEU A 264 -16.77 -11.75 -27.50
CA LEU A 264 -15.35 -11.99 -27.80
C LEU A 264 -14.74 -13.14 -26.98
N GLY A 265 -15.39 -13.58 -25.89
CA GLY A 265 -14.83 -14.64 -25.05
C GLY A 265 -13.65 -14.17 -24.20
N ARG A 266 -13.69 -12.93 -23.68
CA ARG A 266 -12.66 -12.46 -22.75
C ARG A 266 -12.67 -13.32 -21.46
N PRO A 267 -11.51 -13.71 -20.91
CA PRO A 267 -11.47 -14.57 -19.72
C PRO A 267 -12.21 -13.98 -18.52
N ARG A 268 -12.63 -14.83 -17.58
CA ARG A 268 -13.19 -14.37 -16.30
C ARG A 268 -12.10 -13.80 -15.39
N SER A 269 -12.51 -12.95 -14.45
CA SER A 269 -11.60 -12.50 -13.41
C SER A 269 -11.24 -13.61 -12.45
N HIS A 270 -10.01 -13.54 -11.96
CA HIS A 270 -9.52 -14.44 -10.94
C HIS A 270 -8.78 -13.63 -9.88
N TRP A 271 -9.31 -13.69 -8.67
CA TRP A 271 -8.72 -13.13 -7.48
C TRP A 271 -8.26 -14.29 -6.61
N GLN A 272 -7.15 -14.14 -5.91
CA GLN A 272 -6.63 -15.16 -5.02
C GLN A 272 -6.22 -14.52 -3.70
N LYS A 273 -6.55 -15.21 -2.60
CA LYS A 273 -6.04 -14.83 -1.28
C LYS A 273 -4.56 -15.17 -1.21
N ALA A 274 -3.74 -14.18 -0.87
CA ALA A 274 -2.35 -14.32 -0.47
C ALA A 274 -2.22 -13.98 1.03
N ALA A 275 -1.08 -14.26 1.66
CA ALA A 275 -0.89 -13.96 3.08
C ALA A 275 -1.16 -12.46 3.38
N GLY A 276 -2.26 -12.16 4.09
CA GLY A 276 -2.71 -10.81 4.44
C GLY A 276 -3.08 -9.89 3.26
N ALA A 277 -3.27 -10.44 2.07
CA ALA A 277 -3.57 -9.69 0.86
C ALA A 277 -4.54 -10.44 -0.06
N VAL A 278 -5.17 -9.72 -0.98
CA VAL A 278 -5.92 -10.29 -2.09
C VAL A 278 -5.30 -9.80 -3.38
N ARG A 279 -4.92 -10.74 -4.24
CA ARG A 279 -4.26 -10.48 -5.52
C ARG A 279 -5.19 -10.81 -6.68
N LYS A 280 -5.38 -9.87 -7.60
CA LYS A 280 -5.94 -10.15 -8.92
C LYS A 280 -4.87 -10.74 -9.82
N LEU A 281 -5.16 -11.87 -10.45
CA LEU A 281 -4.25 -12.57 -11.37
C LEU A 281 -4.64 -12.43 -12.83
N ALA A 282 -5.95 -12.33 -13.11
CA ALA A 282 -6.51 -12.19 -14.45
C ALA A 282 -7.92 -11.58 -14.38
N GLY A 283 -8.51 -11.25 -15.53
CA GLY A 283 -9.69 -10.39 -15.58
C GLY A 283 -10.47 -10.42 -16.88
N HIS A 284 -11.69 -9.89 -16.84
CA HIS A 284 -12.56 -9.75 -18.00
C HIS A 284 -12.49 -8.36 -18.61
N GLU A 285 -12.81 -7.32 -17.83
CA GLU A 285 -12.73 -5.93 -18.30
C GLU A 285 -12.26 -4.99 -17.21
N MET A 286 -13.20 -4.43 -16.45
CA MET A 286 -12.96 -3.69 -15.22
C MET A 286 -13.60 -4.50 -14.10
N ASP A 287 -12.77 -5.29 -13.41
CA ASP A 287 -13.26 -6.21 -12.39
C ASP A 287 -13.07 -5.57 -11.02
N HIS A 288 -14.01 -5.81 -10.12
CA HIS A 288 -14.05 -5.21 -8.79
C HIS A 288 -13.85 -6.26 -7.72
N LEU A 289 -13.10 -5.91 -6.67
CA LEU A 289 -13.20 -6.54 -5.36
C LEU A 289 -14.07 -5.65 -4.48
N GLN A 290 -15.30 -6.07 -4.21
CA GLN A 290 -16.34 -5.22 -3.61
C GLN A 290 -16.70 -5.70 -2.19
N TYR A 291 -16.89 -4.73 -1.28
CA TYR A 291 -17.31 -5.00 0.08
C TYR A 291 -18.80 -5.38 0.10
N ARG A 292 -19.18 -6.37 0.91
CA ARG A 292 -20.53 -6.93 0.89
C ARG A 292 -21.57 -6.00 1.51
N MET A 293 -21.20 -5.21 2.51
CA MET A 293 -22.12 -4.33 3.23
C MET A 293 -22.12 -2.91 2.63
N PRO A 294 -23.30 -2.28 2.45
CA PRO A 294 -23.38 -0.86 2.16
C PRO A 294 -22.99 -0.06 3.41
N LEU A 295 -22.23 1.02 3.25
CA LEU A 295 -21.76 1.85 4.36
C LEU A 295 -22.31 3.28 4.28
N ARG A 296 -22.73 3.80 5.44
CA ARG A 296 -23.12 5.19 5.71
C ARG A 296 -22.54 5.61 7.07
N GLY A 297 -22.94 6.78 7.57
CA GLY A 297 -22.48 7.31 8.84
C GLY A 297 -21.06 7.85 8.76
N ASP A 298 -20.40 7.94 9.92
CA ASP A 298 -19.05 8.49 10.03
C ASP A 298 -18.04 7.34 10.12
N TYR A 299 -17.24 7.16 9.07
CA TYR A 299 -16.28 6.06 9.01
C TYR A 299 -15.02 6.43 8.24
N VAL A 300 -13.96 5.70 8.52
CA VAL A 300 -12.69 5.79 7.80
C VAL A 300 -12.43 4.45 7.16
N ILE A 301 -11.93 4.48 5.92
CA ILE A 301 -11.42 3.29 5.25
C ILE A 301 -10.05 3.56 4.68
N GLU A 302 -9.13 2.64 4.94
CA GLU A 302 -7.72 2.71 4.55
C GLU A 302 -7.32 1.42 3.87
N TRP A 303 -6.47 1.51 2.84
CA TRP A 303 -5.88 0.34 2.17
C TRP A 303 -4.58 0.71 1.45
N ASP A 304 -3.72 -0.28 1.27
CA ASP A 304 -2.58 -0.23 0.35
C ASP A 304 -2.92 -0.98 -0.95
N LEU A 305 -2.65 -0.32 -2.08
CA LEU A 305 -2.88 -0.86 -3.42
C LEU A 305 -1.58 -0.87 -4.21
N SER A 306 -1.29 -1.96 -4.92
CA SER A 306 -0.15 -2.01 -5.83
C SER A 306 -0.29 -1.03 -7.00
N ASP A 307 0.81 -0.41 -7.40
CA ASP A 307 0.89 0.55 -8.52
C ASP A 307 2.08 0.25 -9.45
N GLY A 308 1.98 0.68 -10.72
CA GLY A 308 3.05 0.64 -11.73
C GLY A 308 3.26 -0.71 -12.44
N ASN A 309 3.91 -0.71 -13.61
CA ASN A 309 4.27 -1.92 -14.39
C ASN A 309 3.12 -2.92 -14.67
N GLY A 310 1.94 -2.42 -15.03
CA GLY A 310 0.76 -3.29 -15.21
C GLY A 310 0.12 -3.74 -13.90
N ARG A 311 0.40 -3.03 -12.80
CA ARG A 311 -0.35 -3.12 -11.55
C ARG A 311 -1.18 -1.86 -11.40
N MET A 312 -2.49 -2.03 -11.24
CA MET A 312 -3.42 -0.89 -11.23
C MET A 312 -4.70 -1.27 -10.49
N GLY A 313 -4.88 -0.65 -9.32
CA GLY A 313 -6.09 -0.69 -8.53
C GLY A 313 -6.64 0.72 -8.28
N SER A 314 -7.93 0.91 -8.53
CA SER A 314 -8.63 2.18 -8.33
C SER A 314 -9.69 2.02 -7.25
N PRO A 315 -9.50 2.60 -6.06
CA PRO A 315 -10.47 2.45 -4.99
C PRO A 315 -11.72 3.30 -5.21
N MET A 316 -12.84 2.80 -4.71
CA MET A 316 -14.14 3.45 -4.69
C MET A 316 -14.74 3.45 -3.29
N VAL A 317 -15.14 4.62 -2.81
CA VAL A 317 -15.85 4.81 -1.53
C VAL A 317 -17.02 5.75 -1.76
N ALA A 318 -18.19 5.39 -1.23
CA ALA A 318 -19.41 6.19 -1.36
C ALA A 318 -19.69 6.53 -2.86
N GLY A 319 -19.59 5.52 -3.72
CA GLY A 319 -19.76 5.63 -5.17
C GLY A 319 -18.75 6.53 -5.89
N THR A 320 -17.67 6.94 -5.22
CA THR A 320 -16.65 7.85 -5.77
C THR A 320 -15.34 7.09 -5.93
N ARG A 321 -14.98 6.77 -7.16
CA ARG A 321 -13.74 6.11 -7.56
C ARG A 321 -12.64 7.13 -7.82
N LEU A 322 -11.43 6.83 -7.35
CA LEU A 322 -10.23 7.65 -7.51
C LEU A 322 -9.15 6.85 -8.25
N GLU A 323 -8.52 7.47 -9.24
CA GLU A 323 -7.37 6.91 -9.97
C GLU A 323 -6.29 8.00 -10.07
N VAL A 324 -5.05 7.67 -9.71
CA VAL A 324 -3.89 8.59 -9.90
C VAL A 324 -3.39 8.43 -11.32
N ILE A 325 -3.35 9.53 -12.09
CA ILE A 325 -2.95 9.52 -13.50
C ILE A 325 -1.83 10.53 -13.76
N GLU A 326 -1.31 10.54 -14.99
CA GLU A 326 -0.29 11.49 -15.46
C GLU A 326 0.93 11.57 -14.52
N ALA A 327 1.40 10.42 -14.03
CA ALA A 327 2.52 10.32 -13.09
C ALA A 327 2.36 11.20 -11.83
N GLY A 328 1.13 11.33 -11.31
CA GLY A 328 0.83 12.09 -10.10
C GLY A 328 0.45 13.55 -10.34
N HIS A 329 0.41 14.02 -11.59
CA HIS A 329 -0.01 15.39 -11.92
C HIS A 329 -1.52 15.60 -11.88
N ALA A 330 -2.32 14.53 -11.87
CA ALA A 330 -3.76 14.62 -11.77
C ALA A 330 -4.37 13.36 -11.14
N VAL A 331 -5.60 13.50 -10.65
CA VAL A 331 -6.46 12.37 -10.29
C VAL A 331 -7.69 12.36 -11.18
N LYS A 332 -8.09 11.17 -11.61
CA LYS A 332 -9.33 10.92 -12.31
C LYS A 332 -10.38 10.44 -11.31
N ILE A 333 -11.53 11.09 -11.34
CA ILE A 333 -12.66 10.84 -10.44
C ILE A 333 -13.82 10.33 -11.29
N SER A 334 -14.44 9.23 -10.89
CA SER A 334 -15.58 8.62 -11.58
C SER A 334 -16.51 7.90 -10.61
N GLY A 335 -17.70 7.47 -11.08
CA GLY A 335 -18.51 6.47 -10.39
C GLY A 335 -18.24 5.07 -10.95
N ALA A 336 -19.17 4.13 -10.75
CA ALA A 336 -19.16 2.84 -11.46
C ALA A 336 -19.50 3.01 -12.95
N GLY A 337 -20.19 4.10 -13.32
CA GLY A 337 -20.45 4.49 -14.70
C GLY A 337 -19.22 4.97 -15.49
N LYS A 338 -19.43 5.29 -16.77
CA LYS A 338 -18.34 5.70 -17.70
C LYS A 338 -17.90 7.16 -17.58
N ARG A 339 -18.67 7.99 -16.89
CA ARG A 339 -18.35 9.41 -16.75
C ARG A 339 -17.21 9.59 -15.74
N SER A 340 -16.16 10.26 -16.20
CA SER A 340 -15.02 10.62 -15.37
C SER A 340 -14.66 12.08 -15.57
N ARG A 341 -14.14 12.71 -14.54
CA ARG A 341 -13.51 14.03 -14.62
C ARG A 341 -12.08 13.94 -14.10
N THR A 342 -11.19 14.71 -14.71
CA THR A 342 -9.81 14.83 -14.26
C THR A 342 -9.65 16.10 -13.43
N VAL A 343 -8.99 15.99 -12.28
CA VAL A 343 -8.66 17.10 -11.39
C VAL A 343 -7.13 17.21 -11.30
N PRO A 344 -6.55 18.36 -11.68
CA PRO A 344 -5.10 18.54 -11.62
C PRO A 344 -4.61 18.65 -10.17
N ILE A 345 -3.40 18.15 -9.91
CA ILE A 345 -2.70 18.22 -8.63
C ILE A 345 -1.40 18.98 -8.83
N ASN A 346 -1.20 20.06 -8.05
CA ASN A 346 0.01 20.87 -8.10
C ASN A 346 0.49 21.22 -6.68
N PRO A 347 1.75 20.94 -6.30
CA PRO A 347 2.75 20.16 -7.05
C PRO A 347 2.30 18.70 -7.27
N PRO A 348 2.88 17.94 -8.22
CA PRO A 348 2.53 16.54 -8.43
C PRO A 348 2.65 15.69 -7.16
N LEU A 349 1.93 14.59 -7.08
CA LEU A 349 2.15 13.57 -6.04
C LEU A 349 3.52 12.92 -6.22
N SER A 350 4.16 12.58 -5.11
CA SER A 350 5.34 11.71 -5.09
C SER A 350 4.98 10.37 -5.72
N ALA A 351 5.92 9.82 -6.49
CA ALA A 351 5.71 8.53 -7.15
C ALA A 351 5.32 7.44 -6.14
N LEU A 352 4.31 6.63 -6.45
CA LEU A 352 3.79 5.59 -5.56
C LEU A 352 4.79 4.43 -5.35
N ALA A 353 5.89 4.38 -6.10
CA ALA A 353 7.01 3.45 -5.89
C ALA A 353 6.60 1.97 -5.73
N GLY A 354 5.56 1.54 -6.46
CA GLY A 354 5.05 0.16 -6.44
C GLY A 354 3.82 -0.07 -5.57
N THR A 355 3.48 0.84 -4.63
CA THR A 355 2.31 0.74 -3.75
C THR A 355 1.85 2.12 -3.28
N GLY A 356 0.58 2.45 -3.50
CA GLY A 356 -0.06 3.66 -2.96
C GLY A 356 -0.92 3.36 -1.74
N ARG A 357 -0.77 4.16 -0.68
CA ARG A 357 -1.71 4.23 0.44
C ARG A 357 -2.85 5.14 0.08
N TYR A 358 -4.06 4.67 0.29
CA TYR A 358 -5.26 5.47 0.10
C TYR A 358 -6.07 5.46 1.38
N ARG A 359 -6.62 6.62 1.72
CA ARG A 359 -7.50 6.81 2.87
C ARG A 359 -8.71 7.61 2.44
N ALA A 360 -9.89 7.14 2.82
CA ALA A 360 -11.13 7.86 2.67
C ALA A 360 -11.74 8.12 4.04
N VAL A 361 -12.07 9.39 4.31
CA VAL A 361 -12.75 9.82 5.52
C VAL A 361 -14.14 10.29 5.11
N VAL A 362 -15.16 9.60 5.60
CA VAL A 362 -16.56 10.00 5.50
C VAL A 362 -16.98 10.54 6.84
N ASN A 363 -17.22 11.85 6.93
CA ASN A 363 -17.72 12.50 8.13
C ASN A 363 -18.46 13.80 7.80
N ASP A 364 -19.43 14.18 8.63
CA ASP A 364 -20.12 15.48 8.54
C ASP A 364 -20.70 15.78 7.14
N GLY A 365 -21.21 14.75 6.44
CA GLY A 365 -21.74 14.89 5.07
C GLY A 365 -20.69 15.24 4.02
N GLN A 366 -19.43 14.85 4.25
CA GLN A 366 -18.32 15.02 3.32
C GLN A 366 -17.56 13.72 3.12
N LEU A 367 -17.03 13.54 1.91
CA LEU A 367 -16.00 12.56 1.58
C LEU A 367 -14.68 13.30 1.35
N LYS A 368 -13.65 12.93 2.10
CA LYS A 368 -12.26 13.35 1.87
C LYS A 368 -11.43 12.16 1.44
N LEU A 369 -10.69 12.29 0.34
CA LEU A 369 -9.80 11.26 -0.17
C LEU A 369 -8.35 11.71 -0.10
N PHE A 370 -7.50 10.83 0.41
CA PHE A 370 -6.07 11.04 0.58
C PHE A 370 -5.29 9.98 -0.19
N VAL A 371 -4.15 10.37 -0.73
CA VAL A 371 -3.16 9.46 -1.33
C VAL A 371 -1.82 9.73 -0.65
N ASN A 372 -1.25 8.70 0.00
CA ASN A 372 -0.02 8.79 0.78
C ASN A 372 0.00 10.04 1.67
N GLY A 373 -0.98 10.27 2.55
CA GLY A 373 -0.96 11.44 3.43
C GLY A 373 -1.46 12.76 2.84
N ARG A 374 -1.60 12.86 1.51
CA ARG A 374 -2.02 14.11 0.86
C ARG A 374 -3.49 14.08 0.51
N LEU A 375 -4.24 15.05 1.03
CA LEU A 375 -5.62 15.31 0.62
C LEU A 375 -5.66 15.69 -0.87
N VAL A 376 -6.33 14.86 -1.68
CA VAL A 376 -6.46 15.06 -3.13
C VAL A 376 -7.88 15.46 -3.55
N LEU A 377 -8.89 15.12 -2.73
CA LEU A 377 -10.28 15.45 -3.02
C LEU A 377 -11.05 15.73 -1.72
N THR A 378 -11.88 16.77 -1.75
CA THR A 378 -13.00 16.94 -0.82
C THR A 378 -14.27 17.08 -1.64
N LYS A 379 -15.29 16.29 -1.31
CA LYS A 379 -16.57 16.23 -2.03
C LYS A 379 -17.72 16.26 -1.02
N PRO A 380 -18.73 17.13 -1.17
CA PRO A 380 -19.97 17.04 -0.42
C PRO A 380 -20.66 15.71 -0.70
N LEU A 381 -21.12 15.03 0.33
CA LEU A 381 -21.78 13.73 0.25
C LEU A 381 -23.23 13.88 0.74
N PRO A 382 -24.23 13.78 -0.15
CA PRO A 382 -25.64 13.83 0.25
C PRO A 382 -25.99 12.65 1.18
N GLU A 383 -27.05 12.81 1.99
CA GLU A 383 -27.55 11.76 2.89
C GLU A 383 -27.86 10.46 2.12
N GLU A 384 -28.52 10.59 0.97
CA GLU A 384 -28.70 9.51 0.00
C GLU A 384 -27.60 9.56 -1.07
N HIS A 385 -26.74 8.55 -1.08
CA HIS A 385 -25.68 8.34 -2.06
C HIS A 385 -25.46 6.84 -2.29
N ASP A 386 -24.68 6.49 -3.31
CA ASP A 386 -24.24 5.10 -3.53
C ASP A 386 -23.30 4.68 -2.38
N PRO A 387 -23.68 3.72 -1.53
CA PRO A 387 -22.98 3.42 -0.28
C PRO A 387 -21.89 2.35 -0.44
N TRP A 388 -21.54 1.96 -1.67
CA TRP A 388 -20.68 0.81 -1.90
C TRP A 388 -19.19 1.17 -1.84
N VAL A 389 -18.41 0.19 -1.39
CA VAL A 389 -16.95 0.22 -1.34
C VAL A 389 -16.39 -0.85 -2.26
N SER A 390 -15.43 -0.52 -3.11
CA SER A 390 -14.75 -1.52 -3.96
C SER A 390 -13.34 -1.09 -4.37
N VAL A 391 -12.56 -2.02 -4.89
CA VAL A 391 -11.34 -1.75 -5.67
C VAL A 391 -11.56 -2.24 -7.08
N GLU A 392 -11.55 -1.35 -8.06
CA GLU A 392 -11.58 -1.69 -9.49
C GLU A 392 -10.16 -2.05 -9.97
N SER A 393 -10.06 -3.01 -10.88
CA SER A 393 -8.81 -3.32 -11.56
C SER A 393 -9.03 -3.81 -12.98
N TRP A 394 -8.21 -3.29 -13.91
CA TRP A 394 -8.27 -3.63 -15.32
C TRP A 394 -7.94 -5.11 -15.60
N ARG A 395 -8.51 -5.67 -16.67
CA ARG A 395 -8.46 -7.10 -17.02
C ARG A 395 -7.08 -7.73 -16.99
N ARG A 396 -6.05 -7.02 -17.48
CA ARG A 396 -4.67 -7.53 -17.53
C ARG A 396 -3.77 -7.08 -16.38
N ALA A 397 -4.31 -6.32 -15.42
CA ALA A 397 -3.52 -5.82 -14.31
C ALA A 397 -3.35 -6.85 -13.18
N TYR A 398 -2.16 -6.88 -12.58
CA TYR A 398 -1.92 -7.53 -11.30
C TYR A 398 -2.20 -6.54 -10.18
N THR A 399 -3.19 -6.81 -9.33
CA THR A 399 -3.58 -5.86 -8.28
C THR A 399 -3.55 -6.51 -6.94
N ASP A 400 -2.63 -6.05 -6.09
CA ASP A 400 -2.58 -6.41 -4.68
C ASP A 400 -3.39 -5.41 -3.87
N VAL A 401 -4.29 -5.94 -3.07
CA VAL A 401 -5.10 -5.21 -2.09
C VAL A 401 -4.77 -5.75 -0.72
N PHE A 402 -4.25 -4.91 0.17
CA PHE A 402 -3.85 -5.32 1.51
C PHE A 402 -3.94 -4.19 2.52
N ASP A 403 -3.87 -4.55 3.80
CA ASP A 403 -4.05 -3.64 4.93
C ASP A 403 -5.35 -2.82 4.82
N VAL A 404 -6.45 -3.50 4.48
CA VAL A 404 -7.77 -2.89 4.32
C VAL A 404 -8.48 -2.83 5.67
N GLN A 405 -8.66 -1.62 6.19
CA GLN A 405 -9.27 -1.39 7.50
C GLN A 405 -10.45 -0.43 7.39
N ILE A 406 -11.58 -0.80 7.99
CA ILE A 406 -12.76 0.06 8.16
C ILE A 406 -12.92 0.37 9.65
N SER A 407 -12.76 1.62 10.04
CA SER A 407 -12.83 2.10 11.42
C SER A 407 -13.85 3.23 11.59
N GLY A 408 -14.01 3.72 12.82
CA GLY A 408 -15.00 4.73 13.19
C GLY A 408 -16.38 4.14 13.54
N HIS A 409 -17.44 4.79 13.09
CA HIS A 409 -18.83 4.47 13.40
C HIS A 409 -19.67 4.25 12.12
N PRO A 410 -19.29 3.28 11.26
CA PRO A 410 -20.06 2.98 10.05
C PRO A 410 -21.47 2.49 10.41
N GLU A 411 -22.45 3.00 9.67
CA GLU A 411 -23.83 2.56 9.69
C GLU A 411 -24.11 1.67 8.47
N VAL A 412 -24.73 0.52 8.70
CA VAL A 412 -25.15 -0.37 7.61
C VAL A 412 -26.66 -0.19 7.40
N PRO A 413 -27.11 0.51 6.35
CA PRO A 413 -28.54 0.76 6.14
C PRO A 413 -29.29 -0.54 5.82
N ASN A 414 -30.59 -0.58 6.13
CA ASN A 414 -31.44 -1.73 5.77
C ASN A 414 -31.83 -1.73 4.30
N SER A 415 -31.83 -0.57 3.66
CA SER A 415 -32.18 -0.38 2.27
C SER A 415 -31.30 0.66 1.60
N VAL A 416 -31.09 0.53 0.31
CA VAL A 416 -30.32 1.45 -0.53
C VAL A 416 -31.23 1.97 -1.64
N ASN A 417 -31.26 3.29 -1.83
CA ASN A 417 -31.82 3.91 -3.03
C ASN A 417 -30.85 3.68 -4.20
N LEU A 418 -31.29 2.96 -5.23
CA LEU A 418 -30.44 2.65 -6.40
C LEU A 418 -30.38 3.82 -7.39
N LEU A 419 -31.18 4.87 -7.22
CA LEU A 419 -31.15 6.09 -8.02
C LEU A 419 -30.96 7.34 -7.13
N PRO A 420 -29.79 7.48 -6.46
CA PRO A 420 -29.56 8.56 -5.50
C PRO A 420 -29.14 9.89 -6.15
N ASP A 421 -28.74 9.87 -7.42
CA ASP A 421 -28.22 11.05 -8.13
C ASP A 421 -28.63 11.08 -9.62
N HIS A 422 -28.30 12.21 -10.26
CA HIS A 422 -28.56 12.45 -11.67
C HIS A 422 -27.44 11.95 -12.60
N GLU A 423 -26.32 11.48 -12.05
CA GLU A 423 -25.14 11.04 -12.80
C GLU A 423 -25.18 9.55 -13.15
N LEU A 424 -26.17 8.81 -12.64
CA LEU A 424 -26.26 7.35 -12.77
C LEU A 424 -25.00 6.67 -12.24
N SER A 425 -24.50 7.15 -11.10
CA SER A 425 -23.21 6.74 -10.53
C SER A 425 -23.06 5.22 -10.35
N GLY A 426 -24.16 4.52 -10.05
CA GLY A 426 -24.21 3.06 -9.89
C GLY A 426 -24.71 2.25 -11.08
N TRP A 427 -24.97 2.87 -12.25
CA TRP A 427 -25.57 2.17 -13.39
C TRP A 427 -24.67 2.14 -14.62
N THR A 428 -24.68 1.04 -15.33
CA THR A 428 -23.86 0.81 -16.52
C THR A 428 -24.69 0.16 -17.63
N PRO A 429 -24.62 0.64 -18.88
CA PRO A 429 -25.29 -0.01 -19.99
C PRO A 429 -24.58 -1.32 -20.35
N TYR A 430 -25.36 -2.31 -20.76
CA TYR A 430 -24.84 -3.59 -21.23
C TYR A 430 -24.45 -3.55 -22.72
N TYR A 431 -25.10 -2.71 -23.53
CA TYR A 431 -24.72 -2.44 -24.92
C TYR A 431 -23.98 -1.09 -24.99
N ILE A 432 -22.71 -1.10 -25.39
CA ILE A 432 -21.83 0.08 -25.32
C ILE A 432 -21.45 0.66 -26.69
N ASP A 433 -21.29 -0.19 -27.71
CA ASP A 433 -20.62 0.15 -28.98
C ASP A 433 -21.50 0.84 -30.02
N ARG A 434 -22.69 1.31 -29.64
CA ARG A 434 -23.55 2.10 -30.53
C ARG A 434 -23.31 3.57 -30.25
N VAL A 435 -22.95 4.32 -31.29
CA VAL A 435 -22.70 5.79 -31.34
C VAL A 435 -23.85 6.63 -30.74
N GLU A 436 -24.97 6.02 -30.36
CA GLU A 436 -26.13 6.68 -29.73
C GLU A 436 -26.76 5.90 -28.54
N ALA A 437 -26.23 4.72 -28.15
CA ALA A 437 -26.85 3.85 -27.13
C ALA A 437 -25.90 3.53 -25.96
N GLY A 438 -25.22 4.54 -25.42
CA GLY A 438 -24.55 4.45 -24.12
C GLY A 438 -25.47 4.88 -22.96
N GLN A 439 -24.88 5.23 -21.81
CA GLN A 439 -25.59 5.96 -20.74
C GLN A 439 -26.32 7.22 -21.26
N ASP A 440 -25.93 7.75 -22.43
CA ASP A 440 -26.56 8.95 -22.99
C ASP A 440 -28.01 8.73 -23.46
N HIS A 441 -28.45 7.48 -23.66
CA HIS A 441 -29.85 7.15 -23.95
C HIS A 441 -30.72 7.18 -22.68
N TRP A 442 -30.18 6.67 -21.57
CA TRP A 442 -30.84 6.64 -20.27
C TRP A 442 -30.57 7.95 -19.49
N LYS A 443 -31.62 8.70 -19.19
CA LYS A 443 -31.51 10.02 -18.54
C LYS A 443 -32.25 10.04 -17.23
N VAL A 444 -31.68 10.77 -16.27
CA VAL A 444 -32.35 11.04 -14.99
C VAL A 444 -32.99 12.42 -15.04
N LEU A 445 -34.27 12.48 -14.72
CA LEU A 445 -35.05 13.70 -14.59
C LEU A 445 -35.34 13.96 -13.12
N SER A 446 -35.10 15.18 -12.66
CA SER A 446 -35.50 15.60 -11.31
C SER A 446 -36.99 15.96 -11.30
N GLY A 447 -37.76 15.29 -10.44
CA GLY A 447 -39.15 15.61 -10.16
C GLY A 447 -39.35 16.17 -8.74
N THR A 448 -40.59 16.49 -8.41
CA THR A 448 -40.98 16.91 -7.04
C THR A 448 -40.83 15.78 -6.02
N ASP A 449 -40.95 14.52 -6.48
CA ASP A 449 -40.99 13.32 -5.64
C ASP A 449 -39.68 12.50 -5.73
N GLY A 450 -38.58 13.10 -6.21
CA GLY A 450 -37.29 12.44 -6.40
C GLY A 450 -36.89 12.32 -7.88
N PHE A 451 -36.05 11.33 -8.19
CA PHE A 451 -35.52 11.10 -9.52
C PHE A 451 -36.36 10.10 -10.32
N THR A 452 -36.59 10.39 -11.60
CA THR A 452 -37.19 9.48 -12.58
C THR A 452 -36.17 9.16 -13.65
N LEU A 453 -35.87 7.89 -13.84
CA LEU A 453 -35.07 7.36 -14.93
C LEU A 453 -35.94 7.23 -16.18
N LYS A 454 -35.45 7.70 -17.33
CA LYS A 454 -36.16 7.68 -18.61
C LYS A 454 -35.26 7.27 -19.77
N ALA A 455 -35.79 6.46 -20.69
CA ALA A 455 -35.23 6.23 -22.03
C ALA A 455 -36.32 6.42 -23.10
N ASP A 456 -35.98 7.03 -24.24
CA ASP A 456 -36.93 7.42 -25.29
C ASP A 456 -37.03 6.32 -26.37
N VAL A 457 -38.19 6.15 -27.02
CA VAL A 457 -38.33 5.14 -28.09
C VAL A 457 -37.51 5.46 -29.34
N ARG A 458 -36.78 4.47 -29.86
CA ARG A 458 -35.95 4.47 -31.07
C ARG A 458 -36.75 4.04 -32.30
N ARG A 459 -37.70 4.88 -32.72
CA ARG A 459 -38.57 4.59 -33.89
C ARG A 459 -37.80 4.45 -35.21
N ASP A 460 -36.56 4.97 -35.27
CA ASP A 460 -35.64 4.78 -36.39
C ASP A 460 -35.17 3.32 -36.56
N LEU A 461 -35.30 2.50 -35.51
CA LEU A 461 -34.90 1.10 -35.48
C LEU A 461 -36.11 0.14 -35.44
N ALA A 462 -37.33 0.60 -35.73
CA ALA A 462 -38.56 -0.19 -35.58
C ALA A 462 -38.50 -1.55 -36.31
N GLY A 463 -38.83 -2.63 -35.59
CA GLY A 463 -38.85 -4.00 -36.10
C GLY A 463 -37.49 -4.71 -36.04
N SER A 464 -36.50 -4.08 -35.43
CA SER A 464 -35.17 -4.68 -35.22
C SER A 464 -35.07 -5.44 -33.90
N TRP A 465 -36.05 -5.30 -33.00
CA TRP A 465 -35.98 -5.86 -31.64
C TRP A 465 -34.72 -5.40 -30.92
N THR A 466 -34.49 -4.09 -30.91
CA THR A 466 -33.30 -3.51 -30.28
C THR A 466 -33.40 -3.67 -28.77
N GLU A 467 -32.66 -4.64 -28.25
CA GLU A 467 -32.47 -4.89 -26.82
C GLU A 467 -31.73 -3.72 -26.17
N GLU A 468 -32.25 -3.23 -25.04
CA GLU A 468 -31.54 -2.32 -24.16
C GLU A 468 -31.63 -2.77 -22.70
N LEU A 469 -30.47 -2.86 -22.05
CA LEU A 469 -30.33 -3.20 -20.64
C LEU A 469 -29.43 -2.17 -19.94
N LEU A 470 -29.96 -1.57 -18.88
CA LEU A 470 -29.18 -0.80 -17.91
C LEU A 470 -29.02 -1.63 -16.63
N SER A 471 -27.78 -1.93 -16.25
CA SER A 471 -27.45 -2.81 -15.12
C SER A 471 -26.89 -2.04 -13.94
N TYR A 472 -27.27 -2.41 -12.73
CA TYR A 472 -26.70 -1.88 -11.51
C TYR A 472 -25.37 -2.57 -11.21
N HIS A 473 -24.34 -1.81 -10.83
CA HIS A 473 -22.95 -2.32 -10.73
C HIS A 473 -22.75 -3.41 -9.67
N ARG A 474 -23.53 -3.36 -8.58
CA ARG A 474 -23.47 -4.34 -7.49
C ARG A 474 -24.48 -5.46 -7.73
N PRO A 475 -24.04 -6.72 -7.90
CA PRO A 475 -24.95 -7.86 -8.02
C PRO A 475 -25.72 -8.13 -6.73
N VAL A 476 -26.84 -8.86 -6.79
CA VAL A 476 -27.63 -9.25 -5.62
C VAL A 476 -27.11 -10.57 -5.05
N ILE A 477 -26.02 -10.49 -4.28
CA ILE A 477 -25.31 -11.68 -3.77
C ILE A 477 -26.03 -12.28 -2.57
N GLU A 478 -26.50 -11.41 -1.68
CA GLU A 478 -27.31 -11.76 -0.54
C GLU A 478 -28.78 -11.91 -0.95
N ASP A 479 -29.56 -12.66 -0.17
CA ASP A 479 -31.02 -12.66 -0.28
C ASP A 479 -31.56 -11.24 -0.07
N GLY A 480 -32.63 -10.86 -0.76
CA GLY A 480 -33.12 -9.49 -0.70
C GLY A 480 -34.29 -9.20 -1.62
N VAL A 481 -34.77 -7.97 -1.53
CA VAL A 481 -35.95 -7.48 -2.25
C VAL A 481 -35.59 -6.19 -2.97
N ILE A 482 -35.78 -6.15 -4.29
CA ILE A 482 -35.72 -4.93 -5.09
C ILE A 482 -37.15 -4.52 -5.43
N GLN A 483 -37.46 -3.25 -5.20
CA GLN A 483 -38.75 -2.65 -5.51
C GLN A 483 -38.55 -1.42 -6.37
N TYR A 484 -39.42 -1.23 -7.35
CA TYR A 484 -39.46 0.00 -8.14
C TYR A 484 -40.87 0.21 -8.71
N GLU A 485 -41.10 1.43 -9.20
CA GLU A 485 -42.29 1.77 -9.97
C GLU A 485 -41.89 2.05 -11.42
N PHE A 486 -42.67 1.56 -12.38
CA PHE A 486 -42.49 1.88 -13.79
C PHE A 486 -43.82 2.32 -14.42
N PHE A 487 -43.76 3.23 -15.39
CA PHE A 487 -44.94 3.64 -16.14
C PHE A 487 -45.22 2.63 -17.25
N TYR A 488 -46.46 2.16 -17.33
CA TYR A 488 -46.88 1.20 -18.36
C TYR A 488 -47.97 1.78 -19.24
N GLU A 489 -47.77 1.69 -20.55
CA GLU A 489 -48.76 2.06 -21.56
C GLU A 489 -48.65 1.08 -22.73
N ILE A 490 -49.74 0.39 -23.05
CA ILE A 490 -49.76 -0.68 -24.05
C ILE A 490 -49.18 -0.16 -25.39
N GLY A 491 -48.10 -0.80 -25.84
CA GLY A 491 -47.42 -0.49 -27.10
C GLY A 491 -46.61 0.81 -27.12
N GLU A 492 -46.59 1.58 -26.03
CA GLU A 492 -45.92 2.89 -25.98
C GLU A 492 -44.89 2.99 -24.85
N ALA A 493 -45.11 2.38 -23.68
CA ALA A 493 -44.19 2.38 -22.55
C ALA A 493 -44.17 1.03 -21.81
N ALA A 494 -42.98 0.46 -21.62
CA ALA A 494 -42.79 -0.76 -20.85
C ALA A 494 -41.36 -0.85 -20.34
N VAL A 495 -41.19 -1.41 -19.13
CA VAL A 495 -39.88 -1.72 -18.55
C VAL A 495 -39.98 -3.01 -17.76
N PHE A 496 -38.97 -3.86 -17.88
CA PHE A 496 -38.95 -5.19 -17.29
C PHE A 496 -37.71 -5.36 -16.41
N PRO A 497 -37.81 -6.07 -15.27
CA PRO A 497 -36.65 -6.39 -14.47
C PRO A 497 -35.81 -7.44 -15.20
N ALA A 498 -34.49 -7.34 -15.04
CA ALA A 498 -33.54 -8.34 -15.49
C ALA A 498 -32.65 -8.77 -14.32
N LEU A 499 -32.23 -10.04 -14.35
CA LEU A 499 -31.14 -10.57 -13.55
C LEU A 499 -30.12 -11.18 -14.50
N ASP A 500 -28.99 -10.50 -14.66
CA ASP A 500 -27.95 -10.83 -15.64
C ASP A 500 -28.53 -10.87 -17.07
N ARG A 501 -28.43 -11.99 -17.79
CA ARG A 501 -29.02 -12.15 -19.15
C ARG A 501 -30.52 -12.46 -19.17
N CYS A 502 -31.13 -12.67 -18.00
CA CYS A 502 -32.49 -13.18 -17.88
C CYS A 502 -33.47 -12.02 -17.63
N CYS A 503 -34.25 -11.66 -18.65
CA CYS A 503 -35.25 -10.60 -18.60
C CYS A 503 -36.65 -11.19 -18.35
N PHE A 504 -37.34 -10.67 -17.33
CA PHE A 504 -38.68 -11.14 -16.94
C PHE A 504 -39.75 -10.28 -17.62
N LEU A 505 -40.27 -10.77 -18.75
CA LEU A 505 -41.30 -10.09 -19.53
C LEU A 505 -42.69 -10.37 -18.95
N PHE A 506 -43.55 -9.37 -18.95
CA PHE A 506 -44.98 -9.52 -18.60
C PHE A 506 -45.81 -8.47 -19.33
N ASP A 507 -46.92 -8.90 -19.91
CA ASP A 507 -47.92 -8.03 -20.53
C ASP A 507 -49.29 -8.28 -19.88
N ALA A 508 -50.39 -7.77 -20.46
CA ALA A 508 -51.72 -7.97 -19.90
C ALA A 508 -52.20 -9.44 -19.99
N GLU A 509 -51.58 -10.25 -20.84
CA GLU A 509 -52.05 -11.59 -21.21
C GLU A 509 -51.12 -12.70 -20.70
N MET A 510 -49.80 -12.47 -20.66
CA MET A 510 -48.84 -13.51 -20.31
C MET A 510 -47.53 -13.00 -19.68
N THR A 511 -46.91 -13.86 -18.87
CA THR A 511 -45.52 -13.74 -18.41
C THR A 511 -44.59 -14.57 -19.30
N GLY A 512 -43.33 -14.14 -19.48
CA GLY A 512 -42.32 -14.90 -20.21
C GLY A 512 -40.90 -14.49 -19.85
N ILE A 513 -39.93 -15.19 -20.41
CA ILE A 513 -38.51 -14.91 -20.24
C ILE A 513 -37.91 -14.61 -21.59
N HIS A 514 -37.09 -13.57 -21.62
CA HIS A 514 -36.24 -13.22 -22.74
C HIS A 514 -34.78 -13.36 -22.31
N TRP A 515 -33.97 -14.02 -23.14
CA TRP A 515 -32.54 -14.12 -22.97
C TRP A 515 -31.85 -13.06 -23.82
N LEU A 516 -31.10 -12.18 -23.18
CA LEU A 516 -30.34 -11.16 -23.91
C LEU A 516 -29.35 -11.80 -24.87
N THR A 517 -29.32 -11.33 -26.12
CA THR A 517 -28.27 -11.64 -27.08
C THR A 517 -27.03 -10.78 -26.85
N ASP A 518 -25.88 -11.20 -27.39
CA ASP A 518 -24.68 -10.37 -27.44
C ASP A 518 -24.71 -9.37 -28.63
N GLY A 519 -25.90 -9.04 -29.14
CA GLY A 519 -26.13 -8.07 -30.21
C GLY A 519 -25.46 -8.49 -31.51
N ALA A 520 -24.67 -7.58 -32.11
CA ALA A 520 -23.96 -7.87 -33.35
C ALA A 520 -22.84 -8.93 -33.21
N GLY A 521 -22.43 -9.22 -31.97
CA GLY A 521 -21.43 -10.24 -31.65
C GLY A 521 -22.03 -11.62 -31.38
N GLU A 522 -23.35 -11.79 -31.42
CA GLU A 522 -24.01 -13.08 -31.15
C GLU A 522 -23.57 -14.14 -32.18
N LEU A 523 -22.97 -15.24 -31.68
CA LEU A 523 -22.46 -16.34 -32.50
C LEU A 523 -23.40 -17.55 -32.52
N SER A 524 -24.46 -17.53 -31.72
CA SER A 524 -25.47 -18.58 -31.69
C SER A 524 -26.66 -18.30 -32.61
N ASP A 525 -27.57 -19.28 -32.71
CA ASP A 525 -28.84 -19.14 -33.43
C ASP A 525 -29.94 -18.45 -32.58
N LEU A 526 -29.58 -17.78 -31.46
CA LEU A 526 -30.53 -17.09 -30.60
C LEU A 526 -31.00 -15.77 -31.25
N SER A 527 -32.29 -15.70 -31.55
CA SER A 527 -32.91 -14.49 -32.12
C SER A 527 -33.11 -13.39 -31.07
N PRO A 528 -32.96 -12.09 -31.41
CA PRO A 528 -33.21 -10.98 -30.46
C PRO A 528 -34.67 -10.86 -30.00
N ASP A 529 -35.63 -11.48 -30.70
CA ASP A 529 -37.04 -11.58 -30.30
C ASP A 529 -37.36 -12.85 -29.50
N ASN A 530 -36.33 -13.59 -29.05
CA ASN A 530 -36.54 -14.84 -28.33
C ASN A 530 -37.40 -14.64 -27.08
N ARG A 531 -38.36 -15.55 -26.91
CA ARG A 531 -39.22 -15.64 -25.72
C ARG A 531 -39.44 -17.10 -25.38
N THR A 532 -39.20 -17.46 -24.13
CA THR A 532 -39.45 -18.82 -23.60
C THR A 532 -40.28 -18.75 -22.31
N SER A 533 -40.96 -19.85 -22.00
CA SER A 533 -41.62 -20.10 -20.71
C SER A 533 -40.91 -21.17 -19.87
N ASP A 534 -39.73 -21.63 -20.31
CA ASP A 534 -39.00 -22.70 -19.64
C ASP A 534 -38.65 -22.37 -18.20
N ASN A 535 -38.91 -23.32 -17.28
CA ASN A 535 -38.67 -23.21 -15.84
C ASN A 535 -39.37 -22.02 -15.15
N LEU A 536 -40.40 -21.45 -15.78
CA LEU A 536 -41.32 -20.51 -15.14
C LEU A 536 -42.47 -21.27 -14.50
N THR A 537 -42.81 -20.91 -13.26
CA THR A 537 -44.09 -21.26 -12.65
C THR A 537 -44.91 -19.98 -12.55
N PRO A 538 -45.92 -19.79 -13.42
CA PRO A 538 -46.89 -18.71 -13.25
C PRO A 538 -47.58 -18.89 -11.89
N VAL A 539 -47.76 -17.80 -11.16
CA VAL A 539 -48.50 -17.82 -9.87
C VAL A 539 -49.91 -17.23 -10.03
N ALA A 540 -50.09 -16.34 -11.01
CA ALA A 540 -51.36 -15.83 -11.48
C ALA A 540 -51.38 -15.87 -13.02
N GLY A 541 -52.51 -16.22 -13.64
CA GLY A 541 -52.65 -16.38 -15.10
C GLY A 541 -52.86 -17.81 -15.61
N ASP A 542 -52.85 -18.83 -14.73
CA ASP A 542 -53.04 -20.24 -15.12
C ASP A 542 -54.51 -20.69 -15.21
N SER A 543 -55.44 -19.85 -14.75
CA SER A 543 -56.88 -20.02 -15.00
C SER A 543 -57.35 -19.02 -16.04
N GLU A 544 -58.29 -19.39 -16.92
CA GLU A 544 -58.92 -18.51 -17.92
C GLU A 544 -59.56 -17.22 -17.33
N SER A 545 -59.48 -16.99 -16.02
CA SER A 545 -60.14 -15.91 -15.26
C SER A 545 -59.20 -14.99 -14.46
N GLU A 546 -57.88 -15.21 -14.40
CA GLU A 546 -56.97 -14.35 -13.62
C GLU A 546 -56.03 -13.54 -14.54
N SER A 547 -56.35 -12.28 -14.79
CA SER A 547 -55.50 -11.35 -15.55
C SER A 547 -54.28 -10.91 -14.74
N ILE A 548 -53.15 -10.68 -15.41
CA ILE A 548 -51.97 -10.05 -14.81
C ILE A 548 -52.37 -8.67 -14.27
N PRO A 549 -52.02 -8.30 -13.02
CA PRO A 549 -52.51 -7.10 -12.33
C PRO A 549 -51.80 -5.82 -12.82
N LEU A 550 -51.68 -5.64 -14.12
CA LEU A 550 -51.01 -4.52 -14.78
C LEU A 550 -52.01 -3.40 -15.11
N ARG A 551 -51.65 -2.15 -14.79
CA ARG A 551 -52.51 -0.97 -14.98
C ARG A 551 -52.02 -0.14 -16.16
N ASN A 552 -52.83 -0.03 -17.21
CA ASN A 552 -52.50 0.74 -18.40
C ASN A 552 -52.63 2.26 -18.17
N GLY A 553 -51.64 3.04 -18.61
CA GLY A 553 -51.58 4.49 -18.44
C GLY A 553 -51.25 4.94 -17.01
N GLU A 554 -50.75 4.04 -16.16
CA GLU A 554 -50.48 4.28 -14.75
C GLU A 554 -49.08 3.79 -14.33
N TRP A 555 -48.63 4.25 -13.15
CA TRP A 555 -47.47 3.70 -12.48
C TRP A 555 -47.79 2.33 -11.86
N ASN A 556 -46.95 1.36 -12.14
CA ASN A 556 -47.07 -0.02 -11.65
C ASN A 556 -45.88 -0.34 -10.75
N ARG A 557 -46.15 -1.00 -9.63
CA ARG A 557 -45.12 -1.38 -8.65
C ARG A 557 -44.67 -2.82 -8.87
N VAL A 558 -43.37 -2.99 -9.08
CA VAL A 558 -42.70 -4.28 -9.13
C VAL A 558 -42.02 -4.57 -7.80
N ARG A 559 -42.11 -5.81 -7.35
CA ARG A 559 -41.33 -6.35 -6.24
C ARG A 559 -40.67 -7.64 -6.70
N MET A 560 -39.34 -7.64 -6.77
CA MET A 560 -38.53 -8.82 -7.08
C MET A 560 -37.82 -9.28 -5.81
N GLU A 561 -38.12 -10.49 -5.36
CA GLU A 561 -37.51 -11.10 -4.18
C GLU A 561 -36.60 -12.26 -4.60
N LEU A 562 -35.39 -12.25 -4.08
CA LEU A 562 -34.41 -13.31 -4.23
C LEU A 562 -34.24 -14.02 -2.89
N SER A 563 -34.49 -15.32 -2.87
CA SER A 563 -34.18 -16.20 -1.74
C SER A 563 -33.49 -17.47 -2.21
N GLY A 564 -32.25 -17.67 -1.78
CA GLY A 564 -31.38 -18.68 -2.36
C GLY A 564 -31.25 -18.45 -3.87
N ASN A 565 -31.51 -19.48 -4.67
CA ASN A 565 -31.52 -19.40 -6.14
C ASN A 565 -32.93 -19.21 -6.73
N THR A 566 -33.93 -18.83 -5.92
CA THR A 566 -35.30 -18.62 -6.38
C THR A 566 -35.62 -17.15 -6.48
N VAL A 567 -36.24 -16.75 -7.61
CA VAL A 567 -36.77 -15.41 -7.85
C VAL A 567 -38.29 -15.47 -7.78
N LEU A 568 -38.87 -14.55 -7.02
CA LEU A 568 -40.31 -14.32 -6.95
C LEU A 568 -40.60 -12.90 -7.41
N LEU A 569 -41.48 -12.75 -8.39
CA LEU A 569 -41.94 -11.45 -8.86
C LEU A 569 -43.38 -11.21 -8.43
N SER A 570 -43.64 -10.02 -7.88
CA SER A 570 -44.98 -9.52 -7.61
C SER A 570 -45.21 -8.20 -8.34
N LEU A 571 -46.39 -8.04 -8.90
CA LEU A 571 -46.84 -6.82 -9.57
C LEU A 571 -48.06 -6.26 -8.84
N ASN A 572 -48.01 -4.99 -8.45
CA ASN A 572 -49.08 -4.29 -7.73
C ASN A 572 -49.61 -5.03 -6.49
N GLY A 573 -48.75 -5.81 -5.83
CA GLY A 573 -49.06 -6.56 -4.60
C GLY A 573 -49.49 -8.01 -4.81
N GLN A 574 -49.61 -8.49 -6.05
CA GLN A 574 -49.96 -9.88 -6.37
C GLN A 574 -48.77 -10.60 -7.03
N GLU A 575 -48.49 -11.83 -6.60
CA GLU A 575 -47.45 -12.67 -7.18
C GLU A 575 -47.82 -13.07 -8.62
N VAL A 576 -46.88 -12.89 -9.54
CA VAL A 576 -47.11 -13.15 -10.98
C VAL A 576 -46.26 -14.31 -11.49
N LEU A 577 -45.00 -14.44 -11.04
CA LEU A 577 -44.14 -15.55 -11.44
C LEU A 577 -43.15 -15.95 -10.35
N ARG A 578 -42.80 -17.25 -10.34
CA ARG A 578 -41.71 -17.83 -9.56
C ARG A 578 -40.78 -18.59 -10.49
N ARG A 579 -39.45 -18.46 -10.29
CA ARG A 579 -38.44 -19.12 -11.12
C ARG A 579 -37.24 -19.58 -10.31
N GLN A 580 -36.73 -20.77 -10.60
CA GLN A 580 -35.42 -21.21 -10.15
C GLN A 580 -34.34 -20.71 -11.13
N MET A 581 -33.35 -19.97 -10.63
CA MET A 581 -32.22 -19.49 -11.43
C MET A 581 -31.23 -20.61 -11.74
N GLU A 582 -30.68 -20.56 -12.94
CA GLU A 582 -29.55 -21.35 -13.38
C GLU A 582 -28.29 -21.07 -12.54
N PRO A 583 -27.39 -22.06 -12.35
CA PRO A 583 -26.17 -21.88 -11.56
C PRO A 583 -25.23 -20.78 -12.10
N GLY A 584 -25.28 -20.49 -13.40
CA GLY A 584 -24.44 -19.48 -14.05
C GLY A 584 -24.92 -18.04 -13.91
N ASN A 585 -26.13 -17.80 -13.36
CA ASN A 585 -26.67 -16.45 -13.24
C ASN A 585 -25.87 -15.61 -12.23
N ARG A 586 -25.38 -14.45 -12.67
CA ARG A 586 -24.54 -13.57 -11.83
C ARG A 586 -25.33 -12.67 -10.88
N ARG A 587 -26.66 -12.67 -10.99
CA ARG A 587 -27.61 -11.89 -10.18
C ARG A 587 -27.42 -10.38 -10.27
N THR A 588 -26.90 -9.89 -11.40
CA THR A 588 -26.78 -8.46 -11.65
C THR A 588 -28.16 -7.89 -11.98
N PHE A 589 -28.73 -7.06 -11.12
CA PHE A 589 -30.03 -6.44 -11.38
C PHE A 589 -29.94 -5.43 -12.52
N GLY A 590 -30.95 -5.41 -13.38
CA GLY A 590 -31.07 -4.39 -14.41
C GLY A 590 -32.50 -4.09 -14.83
N LEU A 591 -32.63 -3.08 -15.67
CA LEU A 591 -33.86 -2.62 -16.28
C LEU A 591 -33.77 -2.80 -17.80
N PHE A 592 -34.71 -3.56 -18.35
CA PHE A 592 -34.75 -3.95 -19.75
C PHE A 592 -35.97 -3.38 -20.47
N HIS A 593 -35.79 -2.96 -21.72
CA HIS A 593 -36.88 -2.76 -22.66
C HIS A 593 -36.40 -2.95 -24.11
N TYR A 594 -37.33 -3.19 -25.03
CA TYR A 594 -37.04 -3.08 -26.46
C TYR A 594 -37.12 -1.61 -26.87
N ALA A 595 -35.96 -1.00 -27.11
CA ALA A 595 -35.84 0.42 -27.39
C ALA A 595 -36.53 0.82 -28.70
N ASP A 596 -36.66 -0.09 -29.67
CA ASP A 596 -37.37 0.20 -30.92
C ASP A 596 -38.90 0.15 -30.79
N GLN A 597 -39.43 -0.34 -29.67
CA GLN A 597 -40.86 -0.57 -29.45
C GLN A 597 -41.46 0.37 -28.40
N THR A 598 -40.77 0.58 -27.28
CA THR A 598 -41.34 1.25 -26.11
C THR A 598 -40.36 2.24 -25.49
N ARG A 599 -40.88 3.31 -24.89
CA ARG A 599 -40.11 4.15 -23.97
C ARG A 599 -40.04 3.49 -22.59
N ALA A 600 -39.03 3.84 -21.80
CA ALA A 600 -38.88 3.38 -20.42
C ALA A 600 -39.01 4.56 -19.45
N GLU A 601 -39.78 4.40 -18.38
CA GLU A 601 -39.91 5.39 -17.29
C GLU A 601 -39.97 4.65 -15.95
N VAL A 602 -39.01 4.91 -15.06
CA VAL A 602 -38.82 4.19 -13.78
C VAL A 602 -38.51 5.15 -12.64
N ARG A 603 -39.04 4.91 -11.45
CA ARG A 603 -38.74 5.70 -10.24
C ARG A 603 -38.79 4.82 -8.98
N ASN A 604 -38.40 5.39 -7.84
CA ASN A 604 -38.49 4.75 -6.52
C ASN A 604 -37.79 3.39 -6.45
N ILE A 605 -36.59 3.28 -7.05
CA ILE A 605 -35.82 2.04 -7.10
C ILE A 605 -35.10 1.83 -5.77
N VAL A 606 -35.56 0.88 -4.97
CA VAL A 606 -35.04 0.60 -3.62
C VAL A 606 -34.67 -0.87 -3.49
N TRP A 607 -33.46 -1.14 -2.99
CA TRP A 607 -33.00 -2.48 -2.65
C TRP A 607 -32.92 -2.64 -1.13
N THR A 608 -33.69 -3.58 -0.59
CA THR A 608 -33.59 -4.03 0.81
C THR A 608 -32.91 -5.40 0.84
N GLY A 609 -31.69 -5.50 1.37
CA GLY A 609 -30.96 -6.77 1.38
C GLY A 609 -30.73 -7.36 2.76
N GLY A 610 -30.53 -8.67 2.74
CA GLY A 610 -30.19 -9.55 3.87
C GLY A 610 -28.69 -9.55 4.20
N TRP A 611 -27.97 -8.47 3.90
CA TRP A 611 -26.58 -8.30 4.32
C TRP A 611 -26.44 -8.20 5.84
N LEU A 612 -25.23 -8.48 6.32
CA LEU A 612 -24.84 -8.30 7.72
C LEU A 612 -25.12 -6.87 8.18
N LYS A 613 -25.63 -6.70 9.40
CA LYS A 613 -26.09 -5.40 9.92
C LYS A 613 -25.04 -4.64 10.72
N LYS A 614 -23.83 -5.17 10.79
CA LYS A 614 -22.73 -4.56 11.55
C LYS A 614 -21.39 -4.89 10.89
N VAL A 615 -20.57 -3.86 10.70
CA VAL A 615 -19.17 -4.01 10.28
C VAL A 615 -18.40 -4.69 11.42
N PRO A 616 -17.63 -5.76 11.15
CA PRO A 616 -16.76 -6.39 12.15
C PRO A 616 -15.74 -5.39 12.72
N PRO A 617 -15.35 -5.50 14.00
CA PRO A 617 -14.21 -4.77 14.54
C PRO A 617 -12.96 -4.98 13.67
N VAL A 618 -12.05 -3.99 13.60
CA VAL A 618 -10.84 -4.05 12.76
C VAL A 618 -10.03 -5.34 13.00
N ALA A 619 -9.92 -5.80 14.24
CA ALA A 619 -9.21 -7.05 14.59
C ALA A 619 -9.83 -8.32 13.95
N ASP A 620 -11.11 -8.29 13.58
CA ASP A 620 -11.85 -9.40 12.97
C ASP A 620 -12.02 -9.20 11.44
N GLN A 621 -11.52 -8.11 10.87
CA GLN A 621 -11.57 -7.85 9.44
C GLN A 621 -10.45 -8.62 8.72
N GLU A 622 -10.81 -9.43 7.74
CA GLU A 622 -9.92 -10.42 7.13
C GLU A 622 -8.78 -9.84 6.29
N LEU A 623 -8.85 -8.55 5.92
CA LEU A 623 -7.84 -7.83 5.14
C LEU A 623 -7.11 -6.75 5.95
N ALA A 624 -7.47 -6.54 7.21
CA ALA A 624 -6.93 -5.48 8.05
C ALA A 624 -5.49 -5.68 8.51
N ASN A 625 -4.85 -6.82 8.18
CA ASN A 625 -3.56 -7.15 8.77
C ASN A 625 -2.63 -7.92 7.82
N LEU A 626 -1.47 -7.32 7.55
CA LEU A 626 -0.24 -8.03 7.15
C LEU A 626 0.63 -8.19 8.40
N ASP A 627 0.14 -8.96 9.37
CA ASP A 627 0.78 -9.36 10.64
C ASP A 627 2.14 -8.70 11.00
N PRO A 628 2.17 -7.60 11.77
CA PRO A 628 3.38 -7.13 12.44
C PRO A 628 3.68 -7.91 13.75
N GLY A 629 2.91 -8.92 14.11
CA GLY A 629 2.91 -9.52 15.44
C GLY A 629 2.16 -8.67 16.49
N PRO A 630 2.10 -9.09 17.76
CA PRO A 630 1.32 -8.43 18.82
C PRO A 630 2.04 -7.18 19.36
N VAL A 631 2.33 -6.21 18.50
CA VAL A 631 2.98 -4.96 18.92
C VAL A 631 2.00 -4.11 19.74
N ASP A 632 0.75 -3.96 19.28
CA ASP A 632 -0.26 -3.11 19.93
C ASP A 632 -0.77 -3.67 21.26
N ILE A 633 -1.04 -4.97 21.32
CA ILE A 633 -1.51 -5.66 22.54
C ILE A 633 -0.49 -5.52 23.69
N ARG A 634 0.79 -5.27 23.37
CA ARG A 634 1.86 -5.18 24.37
C ARG A 634 2.15 -3.76 24.84
N ALA A 635 1.68 -2.69 24.19
CA ALA A 635 1.91 -1.33 24.67
C ALA A 635 1.24 -1.11 26.05
N ASP A 636 -0.02 -1.53 26.19
CA ASP A 636 -0.79 -1.48 27.44
C ASP A 636 -0.22 -2.41 28.53
N ALA A 637 0.53 -3.44 28.13
CA ALA A 637 1.15 -4.38 29.07
C ALA A 637 2.45 -3.85 29.70
N LEU A 638 3.01 -2.74 29.19
CA LEU A 638 4.24 -2.16 29.70
C LEU A 638 3.96 -1.31 30.96
N PRO A 639 4.61 -1.61 32.10
CA PRO A 639 4.20 -1.10 33.42
C PRO A 639 4.57 0.37 33.69
N LYS A 640 5.45 0.98 32.88
CA LYS A 640 5.88 2.38 33.07
C LYS A 640 5.42 3.23 31.91
N VAL A 641 4.77 4.35 32.23
CA VAL A 641 4.25 5.31 31.26
C VAL A 641 4.82 6.68 31.57
N PHE A 642 5.34 7.35 30.54
CA PHE A 642 5.62 8.79 30.53
C PHE A 642 4.75 9.42 29.45
N HIS A 643 4.03 10.47 29.80
CA HIS A 643 3.24 11.25 28.85
C HIS A 643 3.56 12.73 29.07
N HIS A 644 3.74 13.45 27.98
CA HIS A 644 3.94 14.88 27.98
C HIS A 644 3.07 15.53 26.91
N ASP A 645 2.25 16.49 27.33
CA ASP A 645 1.46 17.36 26.46
C ASP A 645 2.26 18.66 26.22
N PHE A 646 2.63 18.92 24.96
CA PHE A 646 3.43 20.09 24.62
C PHE A 646 2.63 21.41 24.63
N SER A 647 1.31 21.37 24.83
CA SER A 647 0.53 22.58 25.17
C SER A 647 0.95 23.18 26.52
N GLU A 648 1.54 22.38 27.41
CA GLU A 648 2.16 22.82 28.67
C GLU A 648 3.60 23.34 28.48
N GLY A 649 4.05 23.39 27.23
CA GLY A 649 5.41 23.71 26.82
C GLY A 649 6.39 22.57 26.98
N ALA A 650 7.66 22.86 26.80
CA ALA A 650 8.70 21.83 26.82
C ALA A 650 9.79 22.22 27.84
N PRO A 651 9.53 21.98 29.15
CA PRO A 651 10.42 22.47 30.20
C PRO A 651 11.80 21.79 30.12
N SER A 652 12.86 22.56 30.35
CA SER A 652 14.28 22.10 30.37
C SER A 652 14.59 21.02 31.44
N ARG A 653 13.60 20.73 32.29
CA ARG A 653 13.58 19.59 33.21
C ARG A 653 13.26 18.28 32.50
N LEU A 654 12.36 18.27 31.54
CA LEU A 654 11.94 17.05 30.86
C LEU A 654 12.66 16.88 29.52
N PHE A 655 13.04 17.99 28.90
CA PHE A 655 13.61 18.03 27.56
C PHE A 655 14.93 18.80 27.52
N ASP A 656 15.89 18.26 26.79
CA ASP A 656 17.17 18.88 26.45
C ASP A 656 17.16 19.21 24.96
N PHE A 657 17.25 20.51 24.65
CA PHE A 657 17.27 21.03 23.27
C PHE A 657 18.66 21.12 22.69
N SER A 658 19.61 20.37 23.25
CA SER A 658 21.03 20.62 23.05
C SER A 658 21.34 22.10 23.31
N GLY A 659 20.64 22.71 24.28
CA GLY A 659 20.66 24.11 24.73
C GLY A 659 20.39 25.20 23.69
N ASP A 660 19.52 24.98 22.70
CA ASP A 660 19.00 26.05 21.83
C ASP A 660 17.46 26.17 21.92
N GLU A 661 17.00 26.81 23.00
CA GLU A 661 15.58 27.05 23.26
C GLU A 661 14.98 28.16 22.37
N THR A 662 15.81 28.94 21.67
CA THR A 662 15.34 30.08 20.85
C THR A 662 14.56 29.67 19.61
N SER A 663 14.70 28.39 19.21
CA SER A 663 14.00 27.78 18.08
C SER A 663 12.58 27.30 18.41
N ILE A 664 12.16 27.41 19.68
CA ILE A 664 10.90 26.89 20.18
C ILE A 664 9.95 28.05 20.46
N VAL A 665 8.75 27.95 19.91
CA VAL A 665 7.66 28.90 20.16
C VAL A 665 6.49 28.13 20.75
N GLN A 666 6.05 28.54 21.94
CA GLN A 666 4.85 27.98 22.55
C GLN A 666 3.61 28.28 21.70
N GLU A 667 2.81 27.27 21.42
CA GLU A 667 1.46 27.42 20.88
C GLU A 667 0.42 26.89 21.87
N SER A 668 -0.87 27.10 21.57
CA SER A 668 -1.98 26.69 22.45
C SER A 668 -2.11 25.17 22.61
N ASP A 669 -1.61 24.40 21.65
CA ASP A 669 -1.82 22.96 21.51
C ASP A 669 -0.51 22.21 21.15
N GLY A 670 0.63 22.80 21.48
CA GLY A 670 1.93 22.21 21.23
C GLY A 670 3.09 23.22 21.29
N VAL A 671 4.27 22.76 20.90
CA VAL A 671 5.45 23.60 20.70
C VAL A 671 5.84 23.62 19.22
N ARG A 672 5.88 24.81 18.62
CA ARG A 672 6.40 25.00 17.26
C ARG A 672 7.91 25.03 17.31
N VAL A 673 8.54 24.26 16.43
CA VAL A 673 10.00 24.21 16.28
C VAL A 673 10.37 24.47 14.83
N HIS A 674 11.35 25.34 14.62
CA HIS A 674 11.89 25.66 13.31
C HIS A 674 13.38 25.31 13.23
N CYS A 675 13.80 24.61 12.17
CA CYS A 675 15.18 24.25 11.89
C CYS A 675 15.51 24.63 10.43
N GLY A 676 16.54 25.45 10.24
CA GLY A 676 16.98 25.92 8.91
C GLY A 676 18.44 25.57 8.60
N ARG A 677 18.99 26.22 7.56
CA ARG A 677 20.37 26.07 7.05
C ARG A 677 21.47 25.95 8.11
N ASP A 678 21.40 26.77 9.15
CA ASP A 678 22.48 26.91 10.14
C ASP A 678 22.52 25.76 11.17
N PHE A 679 21.59 24.81 11.11
CA PHE A 679 21.36 23.84 12.19
C PHE A 679 21.84 22.42 11.83
N GLY A 680 21.75 22.00 10.56
CA GLY A 680 22.11 20.65 10.10
C GLY A 680 21.22 19.54 10.69
N LEU A 681 21.29 19.34 12.00
CA LEU A 681 20.57 18.36 12.77
C LEU A 681 20.39 18.84 14.22
N GLN A 682 19.15 19.13 14.58
CA GLN A 682 18.74 19.56 15.92
C GLN A 682 17.88 18.47 16.57
N TYR A 683 17.86 18.40 17.90
CA TYR A 683 17.00 17.46 18.61
C TYR A 683 16.37 18.10 19.84
N MET A 684 15.11 17.75 20.08
CA MET A 684 14.52 17.76 21.42
C MET A 684 14.67 16.36 22.02
N ALA A 685 15.50 16.19 23.05
CA ALA A 685 15.78 14.89 23.67
C ALA A 685 15.16 14.81 25.07
N THR A 686 14.53 13.69 25.39
CA THR A 686 14.08 13.42 26.77
C THR A 686 15.25 13.32 27.74
N CYS A 687 15.04 13.65 29.01
CA CYS A 687 16.09 13.55 30.03
C CYS A 687 16.23 12.16 30.69
N PHE A 688 15.48 11.14 30.25
CA PHE A 688 15.51 9.77 30.82
C PHE A 688 15.97 8.70 29.81
N ARG A 689 16.25 7.49 30.29
CA ARG A 689 16.60 6.30 29.49
C ARG A 689 15.52 5.22 29.60
N LEU A 690 15.43 4.36 28.60
CA LEU A 690 14.50 3.22 28.62
C LEU A 690 15.26 1.93 28.93
N LYS A 691 14.62 1.07 29.71
CA LYS A 691 15.05 -0.28 30.00
C LYS A 691 14.02 -1.24 29.42
N GLY A 692 14.50 -2.31 28.76
CA GLY A 692 13.62 -3.37 28.27
C GLY A 692 12.77 -2.95 27.07
N ASP A 693 11.70 -3.69 26.84
CA ASP A 693 10.74 -3.40 25.76
C ASP A 693 10.10 -2.02 25.96
N PHE A 694 9.82 -1.35 24.84
CA PHE A 694 9.25 -0.01 24.86
C PHE A 694 8.35 0.26 23.65
N ASP A 695 7.53 1.29 23.79
CA ASP A 695 6.69 1.88 22.76
C ASP A 695 6.77 3.40 22.91
N ILE A 696 7.22 4.10 21.86
CA ILE A 696 7.38 5.55 21.86
C ILE A 696 6.54 6.12 20.73
N GLU A 697 5.69 7.07 21.06
CA GLU A 697 4.83 7.77 20.10
C GLU A 697 5.03 9.28 20.23
N ALA A 698 5.23 9.95 19.10
CA ALA A 698 5.30 11.40 19.01
C ALA A 698 4.27 11.93 18.02
N ARG A 699 3.38 12.81 18.48
CA ARG A 699 2.33 13.44 17.66
C ARG A 699 2.78 14.79 17.14
N PHE A 700 2.53 15.05 15.86
CA PHE A 700 2.92 16.29 15.19
C PHE A 700 1.82 16.83 14.27
N ARG A 701 1.87 18.14 14.00
CA ARG A 701 1.03 18.80 13.00
C ARG A 701 1.75 19.96 12.31
N ASP A 702 1.12 20.45 11.24
CA ASP A 702 1.58 21.63 10.48
C ASP A 702 3.04 21.51 10.03
N LEU A 703 3.45 20.29 9.65
CA LEU A 703 4.78 20.03 9.11
C LEU A 703 4.94 20.73 7.76
N LYS A 704 5.87 21.66 7.71
CA LYS A 704 6.29 22.35 6.48
C LYS A 704 7.73 22.00 6.21
N ILE A 705 7.97 21.43 5.04
CA ILE A 705 9.32 21.13 4.56
C ILE A 705 9.56 22.01 3.34
N ARG A 706 10.64 22.79 3.37
CA ARG A 706 11.14 23.54 2.22
C ARG A 706 12.52 23.03 1.89
N THR A 707 12.71 22.58 0.66
CA THR A 707 13.99 22.08 0.17
C THR A 707 14.27 22.61 -1.21
N GLU A 708 15.54 22.93 -1.48
CA GLU A 708 16.04 23.23 -2.81
C GLU A 708 17.11 22.19 -3.19
N ASN A 709 17.20 21.78 -4.46
CA ASN A 709 18.22 20.85 -4.97
C ASN A 709 18.24 19.47 -4.25
N GLU A 710 19.40 18.79 -4.22
CA GLU A 710 19.59 17.43 -3.67
C GLU A 710 19.67 17.37 -2.13
N GLU A 711 19.03 18.34 -1.45
CA GLU A 711 19.05 18.49 0.00
C GLU A 711 17.98 17.63 0.68
N TYR A 712 18.13 17.40 1.99
CA TYR A 712 17.14 16.71 2.81
C TYR A 712 16.67 17.59 3.96
N ALA A 713 15.37 17.55 4.22
CA ALA A 713 14.79 18.15 5.41
C ALA A 713 13.60 17.33 5.91
N GLY A 714 13.36 17.37 7.23
CA GLY A 714 12.28 16.62 7.84
C GLY A 714 12.38 16.51 9.35
N ILE A 715 11.46 15.75 9.91
CA ILE A 715 11.34 15.45 11.34
C ILE A 715 11.52 13.96 11.57
N GLY A 716 11.75 13.56 12.81
CA GLY A 716 11.72 12.15 13.16
C GLY A 716 11.50 11.88 14.63
N LEU A 717 11.51 10.60 14.95
CA LEU A 717 11.55 10.02 16.28
C LEU A 717 12.68 8.99 16.28
N MET A 718 13.58 9.06 17.26
CA MET A 718 14.75 8.18 17.29
C MET A 718 15.17 7.75 18.69
N THR A 719 15.93 6.66 18.74
CA THR A 719 16.61 6.17 19.95
C THR A 719 17.92 5.44 19.57
N PHE A 720 18.83 5.33 20.53
CA PHE A 720 20.13 4.66 20.35
C PHE A 720 20.24 3.51 21.33
N PHE A 721 20.97 2.45 20.97
CA PHE A 721 21.16 1.28 21.81
C PHE A 721 22.54 1.27 22.46
N ASP A 722 22.59 0.87 23.73
CA ASP A 722 23.86 0.63 24.44
C ASP A 722 24.36 -0.79 24.18
N ASN A 723 24.70 -1.07 22.92
CA ASN A 723 25.22 -2.36 22.46
C ASN A 723 26.58 -2.18 21.77
N GLN A 724 27.25 -3.30 21.44
CA GLN A 724 28.61 -3.26 20.87
C GLN A 724 28.70 -2.46 19.57
N THR A 725 27.62 -2.46 18.80
CA THR A 725 27.47 -1.85 17.49
C THR A 725 26.92 -0.42 17.53
N SER A 726 26.54 0.09 18.71
CA SER A 726 25.95 1.43 18.90
C SER A 726 24.85 1.73 17.90
N ASP A 727 23.87 0.81 17.76
CA ASP A 727 22.81 0.95 16.77
C ASP A 727 21.94 2.20 17.03
N ASP A 728 21.71 2.99 15.99
CA ASP A 728 20.81 4.15 15.94
C ASP A 728 19.60 3.79 15.08
N LEU A 729 18.40 3.92 15.66
CA LEU A 729 17.14 3.65 14.98
C LEU A 729 16.24 4.87 15.01
N ALA A 730 15.65 5.16 13.86
CA ALA A 730 14.82 6.33 13.70
C ALA A 730 13.71 6.11 12.68
N VAL A 731 12.51 6.61 12.99
CA VAL A 731 11.47 6.88 12.02
C VAL A 731 11.55 8.35 11.63
N TYR A 732 11.57 8.64 10.34
CA TYR A 732 11.55 9.99 9.82
C TYR A 732 10.36 10.23 8.92
N ARG A 733 9.84 11.46 8.95
CA ARG A 733 9.02 12.06 7.91
C ARG A 733 9.85 13.17 7.25
N ARG A 734 10.27 12.96 6.00
CA ARG A 734 11.24 13.83 5.32
C ARG A 734 11.05 13.90 3.81
N THR A 735 11.67 14.88 3.17
CA THR A 735 11.97 14.84 1.74
C THR A 735 13.33 14.20 1.51
N GLN A 736 13.47 13.48 0.41
CA GLN A 736 14.72 12.84 0.01
C GLN A 736 14.84 12.85 -1.51
N ASP A 737 16.07 12.98 -2.01
CA ASP A 737 16.48 12.84 -3.41
C ASP A 737 16.25 14.06 -4.33
N LYS A 738 16.80 13.99 -5.56
CA LYS A 738 16.78 15.08 -6.56
C LYS A 738 15.37 15.44 -7.05
N GLN A 739 14.39 14.56 -6.82
CA GLN A 739 12.99 14.72 -7.21
C GLN A 739 12.15 15.23 -6.04
N LEU A 740 12.79 15.55 -4.89
CA LEU A 740 12.16 16.10 -3.70
C LEU A 740 11.01 15.22 -3.17
N HIS A 741 11.12 13.90 -3.35
CA HIS A 741 10.07 12.99 -2.96
C HIS A 741 9.82 13.02 -1.47
N HIS A 742 8.55 13.11 -1.10
CA HIS A 742 8.07 13.06 0.27
C HIS A 742 7.95 11.60 0.72
N ARG A 743 8.63 11.24 1.82
CA ARG A 743 8.70 9.87 2.32
C ARG A 743 8.57 9.78 3.83
N ALA A 744 8.14 8.60 4.28
CA ALA A 744 8.38 8.09 5.62
C ALA A 744 9.49 7.04 5.53
N MET A 745 10.37 7.02 6.52
CA MET A 745 11.55 6.16 6.49
C MET A 745 11.84 5.57 7.85
N PHE A 746 12.05 4.26 7.88
CA PHE A 746 12.64 3.57 9.01
C PHE A 746 14.12 3.35 8.73
N ALA A 747 14.97 4.10 9.43
CA ALA A 747 16.41 4.07 9.28
C ALA A 747 17.08 3.35 10.45
N HIS A 748 18.08 2.56 10.11
CA HIS A 748 18.98 1.89 11.00
C HIS A 748 20.42 2.21 10.60
N LYS A 749 21.18 2.75 11.55
CA LYS A 749 22.62 2.95 11.42
C LYS A 749 23.32 2.03 12.39
N ARG A 750 24.19 1.19 11.86
CA ARG A 750 25.02 0.28 12.64
C ARG A 750 26.47 0.73 12.54
N ARG A 751 27.20 0.81 13.64
CA ARG A 751 28.66 1.00 13.58
C ARG A 751 29.34 -0.35 13.43
N MET A 752 30.16 -0.47 12.38
CA MET A 752 30.93 -1.68 12.08
C MET A 752 32.29 -1.64 12.79
N PRO A 753 32.97 -2.80 12.98
CA PRO A 753 34.31 -2.85 13.59
C PRO A 753 35.36 -2.02 12.85
N ASP A 754 35.20 -1.80 11.54
CA ASP A 754 36.07 -0.94 10.72
C ASP A 754 35.79 0.57 10.89
N GLY A 755 34.87 0.93 11.80
CA GLY A 755 34.47 2.30 12.10
C GLY A 755 33.45 2.89 11.13
N LYS A 756 33.12 2.22 10.03
CA LYS A 756 32.06 2.67 9.10
C LYS A 756 30.70 2.58 9.77
N VAL A 757 29.80 3.46 9.35
CA VAL A 757 28.42 3.49 9.82
C VAL A 757 27.50 3.32 8.60
N PRO A 758 27.34 2.09 8.07
CA PRO A 758 26.38 1.83 7.01
C PRO A 758 24.99 2.32 7.43
N PHE A 759 24.41 3.14 6.56
CA PHE A 759 23.03 3.58 6.66
C PHE A 759 22.16 2.59 5.89
N ARG A 760 21.20 1.98 6.57
CA ARG A 760 20.16 1.14 5.94
C ARG A 760 18.81 1.75 6.25
N GLY A 761 18.01 2.00 5.22
CA GLY A 761 16.68 2.55 5.41
C GLY A 761 15.71 1.93 4.43
N LYS A 762 14.52 1.58 4.92
CA LYS A 762 13.36 1.30 4.07
C LYS A 762 12.46 2.53 4.11
N HIS A 763 11.96 2.91 2.95
CA HIS A 763 11.10 4.07 2.80
C HIS A 763 9.80 3.67 2.13
N ILE A 764 8.75 4.42 2.46
CA ILE A 764 7.46 4.38 1.79
C ILE A 764 7.11 5.81 1.35
N PRO A 765 6.42 6.00 0.21
CA PRO A 765 5.86 7.30 -0.14
C PRO A 765 4.90 7.76 0.96
N GLU A 766 5.07 9.00 1.41
CA GLU A 766 4.26 9.59 2.47
C GLU A 766 4.39 11.12 2.41
N GLU A 767 3.26 11.81 2.32
CA GLU A 767 3.16 13.26 2.16
C GLU A 767 2.50 13.93 3.37
N CYS A 768 2.06 13.17 4.38
CA CYS A 768 1.32 13.71 5.52
C CYS A 768 2.03 14.90 6.17
N THR A 769 1.25 15.91 6.56
CA THR A 769 1.70 17.12 7.25
C THR A 769 1.32 17.14 8.73
N SER A 770 0.45 16.22 9.14
CA SER A 770 0.12 15.90 10.53
C SER A 770 0.09 14.39 10.70
N GLY A 771 0.22 13.93 11.94
CA GLY A 771 0.18 12.51 12.25
C GLY A 771 0.94 12.11 13.50
N ARG A 772 1.31 10.83 13.55
CA ARG A 772 2.10 10.21 14.62
C ARG A 772 3.29 9.47 14.05
N LEU A 773 4.45 9.62 14.69
CA LEU A 773 5.62 8.77 14.47
C LEU A 773 5.72 7.82 15.65
N ARG A 774 5.89 6.52 15.40
CA ARG A 774 5.95 5.53 16.46
C ARG A 774 7.11 4.55 16.29
N LEU A 775 7.82 4.29 17.39
CA LEU A 775 8.93 3.36 17.50
C LEU A 775 8.65 2.37 18.62
N ALA A 776 8.61 1.08 18.31
CA ALA A 776 8.39 0.03 19.29
C ALA A 776 9.51 -1.02 19.26
N ARG A 777 9.81 -1.60 20.42
CA ARG A 777 10.69 -2.76 20.58
C ARG A 777 9.98 -3.87 21.32
N ARG A 778 10.06 -5.10 20.79
CA ARG A 778 9.60 -6.34 21.42
C ARG A 778 10.70 -7.40 21.35
N GLY A 779 11.34 -7.70 22.48
CA GLY A 779 12.53 -8.56 22.51
C GLY A 779 13.66 -7.99 21.67
N THR A 780 14.07 -8.72 20.63
CA THR A 780 15.08 -8.26 19.66
C THR A 780 14.48 -7.53 18.47
N THR A 781 13.16 -7.56 18.28
CA THR A 781 12.50 -6.99 17.11
C THR A 781 12.09 -5.54 17.37
N LEU A 782 12.35 -4.70 16.38
CA LEU A 782 12.05 -3.27 16.36
C LEU A 782 11.09 -2.99 15.21
N TYR A 783 10.21 -2.03 15.45
CA TYR A 783 9.15 -1.66 14.54
C TYR A 783 9.12 -0.15 14.40
N GLY A 784 8.96 0.33 13.16
CA GLY A 784 8.75 1.73 12.85
C GLY A 784 7.44 1.93 12.14
N PHE A 785 6.61 2.83 12.67
CA PHE A 785 5.29 3.12 12.14
C PHE A 785 5.11 4.61 11.89
N ILE A 786 4.15 4.91 11.02
CA ILE A 786 3.60 6.24 10.81
C ILE A 786 2.07 6.16 10.69
N ALA A 787 1.37 7.12 11.26
CA ALA A 787 -0.05 7.33 11.01
C ALA A 787 -0.27 8.76 10.52
N GLU A 788 -1.09 8.93 9.49
CA GLU A 788 -1.47 10.26 8.96
C GLU A 788 -2.58 10.89 9.82
N ASP A 789 -2.49 12.21 10.04
CA ASP A 789 -3.45 13.02 10.79
C ASP A 789 -3.93 12.38 12.12
N ASP A 790 -5.19 11.93 12.13
CA ASP A 790 -5.90 11.30 13.23
C ASP A 790 -6.21 9.82 12.96
N SER A 791 -5.62 9.21 11.92
CA SER A 791 -5.80 7.79 11.61
C SER A 791 -5.49 6.93 12.84
N GLU A 792 -6.33 5.95 13.13
CA GLU A 792 -6.10 4.94 14.17
C GLU A 792 -5.20 3.81 13.66
N ASN A 793 -4.93 3.74 12.35
CA ASN A 793 -4.10 2.71 11.74
C ASN A 793 -2.63 3.16 11.69
N ASP A 794 -1.79 2.53 12.52
CA ASP A 794 -0.35 2.72 12.49
C ASP A 794 0.28 1.90 11.36
N ARG A 795 0.55 2.54 10.23
CA ARG A 795 1.15 1.91 9.05
C ARG A 795 2.60 1.52 9.31
N LEU A 796 2.90 0.22 9.21
CA LEU A 796 4.25 -0.31 9.34
C LEU A 796 5.13 0.14 8.17
N ILE A 797 6.21 0.88 8.47
CA ILE A 797 7.22 1.23 7.49
C ILE A 797 8.18 0.05 7.29
N ASN A 798 8.71 -0.50 8.39
CA ASN A 798 9.60 -1.65 8.38
C ASN A 798 9.80 -2.26 9.77
N THR A 799 10.31 -3.49 9.79
CA THR A 799 10.82 -4.17 10.98
C THR A 799 12.32 -4.38 10.92
N TRP A 800 12.98 -4.46 12.07
CA TRP A 800 14.39 -4.83 12.16
C TRP A 800 14.67 -5.72 13.37
N SER A 801 15.59 -6.67 13.27
CA SER A 801 16.00 -7.51 14.40
C SER A 801 17.41 -7.16 14.87
N LEU A 802 17.56 -6.93 16.17
CA LEU A 802 18.84 -6.79 16.84
C LEU A 802 19.54 -8.14 16.96
N ASP A 803 20.87 -8.14 16.92
CA ASP A 803 21.69 -9.36 17.00
C ASP A 803 21.67 -9.96 18.42
N GLU A 804 21.50 -9.12 19.45
CA GLU A 804 21.44 -9.52 20.86
C GLU A 804 20.43 -8.68 21.66
N PRO A 805 19.80 -9.24 22.72
CA PRO A 805 18.94 -8.48 23.61
C PRO A 805 19.74 -7.36 24.30
N THR A 806 19.35 -6.11 24.05
CA THR A 806 19.97 -4.96 24.72
C THR A 806 19.13 -4.54 25.93
N GLU A 807 19.76 -4.38 27.09
CA GLU A 807 19.04 -4.03 28.33
C GLU A 807 18.55 -2.57 28.33
N PHE A 808 19.33 -1.65 27.75
CA PHE A 808 19.04 -0.21 27.77
C PHE A 808 19.04 0.41 26.38
N SER A 809 18.07 1.29 26.12
CA SER A 809 18.18 2.30 25.08
C SER A 809 18.44 3.68 25.69
N PHE A 810 19.17 4.51 24.97
CA PHE A 810 19.38 5.91 25.30
C PHE A 810 18.08 6.72 25.07
N ARG A 811 18.16 8.02 25.34
CA ARG A 811 17.04 8.97 25.36
C ARG A 811 16.26 8.96 24.05
N PRO A 812 14.92 8.76 24.08
CA PRO A 812 14.06 9.17 23.00
C PRO A 812 14.35 10.61 22.56
N ARG A 813 14.50 10.85 21.26
CA ARG A 813 14.72 12.18 20.68
C ARG A 813 13.78 12.44 19.52
N LEU A 814 13.39 13.69 19.37
CA LEU A 814 12.67 14.23 18.22
C LEU A 814 13.66 15.04 17.36
N PRO A 815 14.32 14.41 16.37
CA PRO A 815 15.17 15.13 15.42
C PRO A 815 14.40 16.06 14.49
N MET A 816 15.01 17.20 14.19
CA MET A 816 14.72 18.05 13.05
C MET A 816 15.97 18.14 12.18
N GLN A 817 15.82 17.92 10.88
CA GLN A 817 16.90 17.88 9.90
C GLN A 817 16.66 18.93 8.83
N ALA A 818 17.70 19.67 8.49
CA ALA A 818 17.74 20.56 7.34
C ALA A 818 19.19 20.66 6.86
N SER A 819 19.46 20.29 5.60
CA SER A 819 20.76 20.47 4.97
C SER A 819 20.72 21.63 3.98
N GLY A 820 21.84 22.35 3.81
CA GLY A 820 21.95 23.40 2.78
C GLY A 820 20.97 24.56 2.99
N GLU A 821 20.26 25.02 1.97
CA GLU A 821 19.27 26.13 2.08
C GLU A 821 17.88 25.65 2.57
N SER A 822 17.72 24.37 2.84
CA SER A 822 16.47 23.78 3.31
C SER A 822 16.03 24.26 4.70
N SER A 823 14.72 24.17 4.97
CA SER A 823 14.13 24.42 6.28
C SER A 823 12.98 23.46 6.58
N VAL A 824 12.76 23.22 7.87
CA VAL A 824 11.64 22.46 8.40
C VAL A 824 11.00 23.21 9.56
N GLU A 825 9.68 23.23 9.58
CA GLU A 825 8.87 23.77 10.66
C GLU A 825 7.80 22.73 11.03
N VAL A 826 7.58 22.51 12.31
CA VAL A 826 6.60 21.54 12.81
C VAL A 826 6.05 21.99 14.17
N VAL A 827 4.82 21.58 14.50
CA VAL A 827 4.30 21.65 15.86
C VAL A 827 4.29 20.25 16.47
N TRP A 828 5.05 20.04 17.54
CA TRP A 828 4.94 18.82 18.36
C TRP A 828 3.80 18.98 19.35
N GLN A 829 2.88 18.02 19.39
CA GLN A 829 1.68 18.08 20.23
C GLN A 829 1.84 17.23 21.50
N SER A 830 2.35 16.01 21.38
CA SER A 830 2.59 15.15 22.54
C SER A 830 3.73 14.15 22.32
N LEU A 831 4.27 13.64 23.43
CA LEU A 831 5.19 12.50 23.46
C LEU A 831 4.71 11.50 24.52
N THR A 832 4.42 10.28 24.11
CA THR A 832 4.00 9.18 24.99
C THR A 832 5.03 8.06 24.91
N VAL A 833 5.43 7.52 26.06
CA VAL A 833 6.40 6.43 26.17
C VAL A 833 5.87 5.38 27.14
N HIS A 834 5.66 4.17 26.64
CA HIS A 834 5.43 2.96 27.44
C HIS A 834 6.71 2.15 27.49
N ALA A 835 7.13 1.64 28.65
CA ALA A 835 8.34 0.83 28.79
C ALA A 835 8.31 -0.13 29.98
N GLU A 836 9.15 -1.16 29.95
CA GLU A 836 9.38 -2.02 31.13
C GLU A 836 10.04 -1.23 32.27
N GLY A 837 10.93 -0.30 31.93
CA GLY A 837 11.53 0.61 32.89
C GLY A 837 11.91 1.95 32.28
N ILE A 838 11.74 3.02 33.06
CA ILE A 838 12.23 4.36 32.75
C ILE A 838 13.23 4.73 33.86
N ARG A 839 14.49 4.95 33.49
CA ARG A 839 15.58 5.28 34.43
C ARG A 839 16.14 6.67 34.19
N ASN A 840 16.74 7.26 35.22
CA ASN A 840 17.28 8.63 35.21
C ASN A 840 16.20 9.67 34.86
N GLN A 841 14.95 9.45 35.29
CA GLN A 841 14.04 10.58 35.45
C GLN A 841 14.68 11.52 36.46
N LEU A 842 14.69 12.82 36.17
CA LEU A 842 15.23 13.78 37.12
C LEU A 842 14.50 13.59 38.46
N PRO A 843 15.25 13.45 39.57
CA PRO A 843 14.66 13.33 40.90
C PRO A 843 13.70 14.49 41.12
N SER A 844 12.55 14.32 41.78
CA SER A 844 11.66 15.45 42.08
C SER A 844 12.44 16.59 42.78
N PRO A 845 11.98 17.85 42.77
CA PRO A 845 12.68 18.92 43.51
C PRO A 845 12.89 18.61 45.00
N GLU A 846 12.09 17.72 45.59
CA GLU A 846 12.29 17.19 46.94
C GLU A 846 13.39 16.12 46.97
N ASP A 847 13.41 15.19 46.01
CA ASP A 847 14.47 14.18 45.91
C ASP A 847 15.81 14.79 45.52
N GLU A 848 15.86 15.84 44.70
CA GLU A 848 17.10 16.58 44.38
C GLU A 848 17.68 17.19 45.65
N ARG A 849 16.83 17.83 46.47
CA ARG A 849 17.23 18.36 47.78
C ARG A 849 17.74 17.24 48.68
N ARG A 850 17.02 16.11 48.76
CA ARG A 850 17.44 14.95 49.55
C ARG A 850 18.78 14.38 49.06
N ILE A 851 18.98 14.20 47.76
CA ILE A 851 20.25 13.73 47.19
C ILE A 851 21.39 14.68 47.58
N VAL A 852 21.18 15.99 47.44
CA VAL A 852 22.17 16.99 47.85
C VAL A 852 22.44 16.94 49.35
N GLU A 853 21.41 16.78 50.19
CA GLU A 853 21.54 16.64 51.65
C GLU A 853 22.28 15.36 52.05
N ASP A 854 21.98 14.23 51.41
CA ASP A 854 22.64 12.94 51.61
C ASP A 854 24.13 13.06 51.24
N LEU A 855 24.43 13.61 50.05
CA LEU A 855 25.79 13.89 49.60
C LEU A 855 26.55 14.84 50.54
N ASN A 856 25.88 15.86 51.06
CA ASN A 856 26.45 16.78 52.05
C ASN A 856 26.67 16.12 53.42
N SER A 857 25.90 15.09 53.76
CA SER A 857 26.04 14.33 55.00
C SER A 857 27.16 13.30 54.88
N GLU A 858 27.25 12.59 53.76
CA GLU A 858 28.33 11.62 53.48
C GLU A 858 29.70 12.28 53.58
N ARG A 859 29.87 13.49 53.02
CA ARG A 859 31.16 14.20 53.06
C ARG A 859 31.60 14.63 54.47
N GLN A 860 30.71 14.70 55.46
CA GLN A 860 31.10 15.04 56.85
C GLN A 860 32.03 13.98 57.46
N SER A 861 31.98 12.75 56.94
CA SER A 861 32.82 11.64 57.35
C SER A 861 34.09 11.46 56.49
N SER A 862 34.30 12.32 55.49
CA SER A 862 35.41 12.25 54.54
C SER A 862 36.62 13.06 55.00
N ILE A 863 37.79 12.71 54.47
CA ILE A 863 39.01 13.51 54.63
C ILE A 863 38.97 14.63 53.60
N GLU A 864 38.88 15.88 54.05
CA GLU A 864 38.90 17.06 53.20
C GLU A 864 40.34 17.49 52.89
N GLN A 865 40.61 17.77 51.61
CA GLN A 865 41.81 18.42 51.13
C GLN A 865 41.42 19.68 50.35
N GLU A 866 41.91 20.83 50.80
CA GLU A 866 41.65 22.13 50.17
C GLU A 866 42.91 22.67 49.48
N VAL A 867 42.72 23.21 48.28
CA VAL A 867 43.67 24.05 47.55
C VAL A 867 43.06 25.44 47.47
N ASP A 868 43.61 26.38 48.25
CA ASP A 868 43.23 27.79 48.18
C ASP A 868 43.92 28.44 46.99
N LEU A 869 43.13 28.82 45.98
CA LEU A 869 43.59 29.47 44.76
C LEU A 869 43.50 31.00 44.87
N ASN A 870 43.16 31.54 46.05
CA ASN A 870 43.33 32.96 46.35
C ASN A 870 44.71 33.26 46.94
N ASP A 871 45.43 32.25 47.43
CA ASP A 871 46.77 32.41 48.01
C ASP A 871 47.85 32.36 46.90
N PRO A 872 48.59 33.47 46.65
CA PRO A 872 49.68 33.49 45.67
C PRO A 872 50.78 32.45 45.93
N GLN A 873 50.93 31.99 47.18
CA GLN A 873 51.90 30.93 47.52
C GLN A 873 51.53 29.57 46.93
N THR A 874 50.28 29.34 46.52
CA THR A 874 49.81 28.05 45.98
C THR A 874 50.55 27.64 44.70
N LEU A 875 50.83 28.59 43.80
CA LEU A 875 51.67 28.33 42.61
C LEU A 875 53.16 28.18 42.97
N LEU A 876 53.67 29.02 43.88
CA LEU A 876 55.08 29.00 44.29
C LEU A 876 55.47 27.70 45.01
N GLN A 877 54.54 27.15 45.81
CA GLN A 877 54.70 25.89 46.52
C GLN A 877 54.40 24.66 45.65
N ARG A 878 54.09 24.85 44.36
CA ARG A 878 53.67 23.79 43.43
C ARG A 878 52.50 22.96 43.97
N ARG A 879 51.55 23.57 44.68
CA ARG A 879 50.32 22.89 45.10
C ARG A 879 49.36 22.69 43.92
N ILE A 880 49.46 23.56 42.91
CA ILE A 880 48.82 23.44 41.60
C ILE A 880 49.86 23.65 40.49
N VAL A 881 49.72 22.94 39.37
CA VAL A 881 50.54 23.10 38.16
C VAL A 881 49.65 23.52 37.01
N VAL A 882 50.06 24.57 36.31
CA VAL A 882 49.43 25.04 35.07
C VAL A 882 50.20 24.46 33.89
N SER A 883 49.51 24.01 32.84
CA SER A 883 50.15 23.46 31.65
C SER A 883 51.00 24.47 30.89
N ASP A 884 52.04 24.01 30.19
CA ASP A 884 52.98 24.87 29.43
C ASP A 884 52.34 25.57 28.21
N THR A 885 51.06 25.33 27.92
CA THR A 885 50.28 25.86 26.80
C THR A 885 49.57 27.19 27.11
N VAL A 886 50.01 27.91 28.13
CA VAL A 886 49.42 29.18 28.56
C VAL A 886 49.60 30.30 27.52
N SER A 887 48.51 31.01 27.22
CA SER A 887 48.56 32.19 26.35
C SER A 887 49.03 33.44 27.10
N GLU A 888 48.71 33.53 28.39
CA GLU A 888 49.16 34.59 29.31
C GLU A 888 49.58 33.96 30.64
N GLU A 889 50.53 34.57 31.35
CA GLU A 889 50.93 34.10 32.68
C GLU A 889 49.76 34.18 33.68
N PRO A 890 49.51 33.14 34.49
CA PRO A 890 48.48 33.18 35.52
C PRO A 890 48.71 34.34 36.50
N ARG A 891 47.65 35.08 36.83
CA ARG A 891 47.71 36.25 37.71
C ARG A 891 46.76 36.11 38.89
N TYR A 892 47.07 36.74 40.01
CA TYR A 892 46.19 36.79 41.18
C TYR A 892 45.55 38.17 41.31
N ASP A 893 44.28 38.21 41.68
CA ASP A 893 43.59 39.40 42.16
C ASP A 893 42.55 39.05 43.25
N ASP A 894 41.67 40.01 43.60
CA ASP A 894 40.62 39.82 44.61
C ASP A 894 39.59 38.74 44.23
N ASP A 895 39.52 38.32 42.96
CA ASP A 895 38.62 37.30 42.44
C ASP A 895 39.24 35.89 42.38
N GLY A 896 40.56 35.75 42.60
CA GLY A 896 41.29 34.48 42.71
C GLY A 896 42.43 34.33 41.69
N LEU A 897 42.79 33.08 41.37
CA LEU A 897 43.78 32.77 40.33
C LEU A 897 43.15 32.87 38.95
N HIS A 898 43.48 33.91 38.20
CA HIS A 898 43.07 34.10 36.81
C HIS A 898 43.87 33.23 35.86
N VAL A 899 43.13 32.51 35.00
CA VAL A 899 43.65 31.72 33.89
C VAL A 899 43.00 32.22 32.61
N VAL A 900 43.85 32.69 31.69
CA VAL A 900 43.43 33.19 30.39
C VAL A 900 43.92 32.23 29.30
N SER A 901 42.97 31.73 28.50
CA SER A 901 43.27 31.06 27.25
C SER A 901 42.92 31.98 26.09
N VAL A 902 43.89 32.22 25.20
CA VAL A 902 43.71 32.92 23.93
C VAL A 902 44.07 31.97 22.80
N SER A 903 43.11 31.68 21.93
CA SER A 903 43.36 30.83 20.78
C SER A 903 43.87 31.65 19.60
N THR A 904 45.02 31.25 19.04
CA THR A 904 45.58 31.83 17.80
C THR A 904 45.30 30.95 16.57
N GLY A 905 44.62 29.81 16.76
CA GLY A 905 44.33 28.79 15.75
C GLY A 905 42.94 28.17 15.94
N PRO A 906 42.76 26.85 15.74
CA PRO A 906 41.46 26.21 15.93
C PRO A 906 41.04 26.19 17.41
N GLY A 907 41.96 26.06 18.36
CA GLY A 907 41.68 26.17 19.80
C GLY A 907 42.95 26.19 20.64
N ASN A 908 42.84 26.67 21.88
CA ASN A 908 43.89 26.55 22.91
C ASN A 908 43.27 26.18 24.26
N ALA A 909 43.87 25.21 24.96
CA ALA A 909 43.43 24.76 26.27
C ALA A 909 44.55 24.91 27.30
N VAL A 910 44.20 25.53 28.42
CA VAL A 910 45.03 25.63 29.62
C VAL A 910 44.44 24.70 30.68
N TYR A 911 45.29 23.81 31.20
CA TYR A 911 44.92 22.85 32.22
C TYR A 911 45.60 23.20 33.53
N MET A 912 44.89 23.03 34.65
CA MET A 912 45.47 23.07 35.98
C MET A 912 45.29 21.74 36.70
N TYR A 913 46.35 21.29 37.34
CA TYR A 913 46.44 20.02 38.04
C TYR A 913 46.84 20.24 39.51
N PRO A 914 46.03 19.87 40.50
CA PRO A 914 46.48 19.84 41.89
C PRO A 914 47.54 18.72 42.05
N LEU A 915 48.67 19.03 42.68
CA LEU A 915 49.74 18.05 42.95
C LEU A 915 49.58 17.35 44.32
N ILE A 916 48.39 17.38 44.89
CA ILE A 916 48.11 16.76 46.18
C ILE A 916 47.77 15.28 45.98
N ALA A 917 48.42 14.39 46.73
CA ALA A 917 48.08 12.97 46.75
C ALA A 917 46.75 12.77 47.50
N ALA A 918 45.69 12.52 46.74
CA ALA A 918 44.35 12.28 47.25
C ALA A 918 43.87 10.89 46.79
N PRO A 919 44.27 9.79 47.47
CA PRO A 919 43.75 8.48 47.13
C PRO A 919 42.23 8.44 47.39
N ASN A 920 41.48 7.78 46.50
CA ASN A 920 40.05 7.52 46.64
C ASN A 920 39.17 8.77 46.79
N VAL A 921 39.45 9.82 46.00
CA VAL A 921 38.56 10.99 45.94
C VAL A 921 37.22 10.56 45.36
N SER A 922 36.15 10.82 46.11
CA SER A 922 34.77 10.49 45.73
C SER A 922 33.92 11.73 45.51
N ASP A 923 34.37 12.91 45.93
CA ASP A 923 33.61 14.16 45.79
C ASP A 923 34.58 15.33 45.57
N VAL A 924 34.34 16.11 44.52
CA VAL A 924 35.20 17.21 44.09
C VAL A 924 34.33 18.44 43.86
N GLU A 925 34.72 19.56 44.48
CA GLU A 925 34.03 20.84 44.42
C GLU A 925 35.02 21.94 44.06
N VAL A 926 34.63 22.88 43.19
CA VAL A 926 35.43 24.04 42.85
C VAL A 926 34.60 25.32 42.81
N ASP A 927 35.12 26.37 43.45
CA ASP A 927 34.63 27.75 43.40
C ASP A 927 35.35 28.52 42.30
N LEU A 928 34.60 29.21 41.46
CA LEU A 928 35.15 30.03 40.38
C LEU A 928 34.28 31.25 40.04
N LYS A 929 34.84 32.13 39.21
CA LYS A 929 34.15 33.21 38.52
C LYS A 929 34.54 33.16 37.05
N VAL A 930 33.54 33.06 36.19
CA VAL A 930 33.75 33.18 34.75
C VAL A 930 33.78 34.67 34.40
N CYS A 931 34.96 35.18 34.06
CA CYS A 931 35.17 36.60 33.76
C CYS A 931 34.82 36.92 32.31
N ARG A 932 35.19 36.03 31.39
CA ARG A 932 34.87 36.13 29.97
C ARG A 932 34.90 34.75 29.33
N ILE A 933 33.90 34.45 28.50
CA ILE A 933 33.97 33.34 27.54
C ILE A 933 33.52 33.94 26.22
N ASP A 934 34.39 34.00 25.23
CA ASP A 934 33.97 34.43 23.90
C ASP A 934 33.21 33.31 23.18
N ALA A 935 32.06 33.66 22.61
CA ALA A 935 31.34 32.78 21.70
C ALA A 935 32.21 32.44 20.47
N SER A 936 32.18 31.18 20.06
CA SER A 936 32.80 30.74 18.81
C SER A 936 31.97 31.21 17.60
N ASP A 937 32.65 31.44 16.47
CA ASP A 937 31.99 31.76 15.19
C ASP A 937 31.32 30.53 14.55
N ARG A 938 31.69 29.31 14.98
CA ARG A 938 31.11 28.05 14.49
C ARG A 938 30.26 27.41 15.58
N ARG A 939 29.02 27.02 15.24
CA ARG A 939 28.08 26.34 16.16
C ARG A 939 28.58 25.01 16.74
N SER A 940 29.51 24.33 16.06
CA SER A 940 30.11 23.05 16.51
C SER A 940 31.24 23.19 17.51
N ASP A 941 31.71 24.43 17.68
CA ASP A 941 32.96 24.75 18.35
C ASP A 941 32.62 25.52 19.63
N PHE A 942 33.27 25.18 20.74
CA PHE A 942 32.87 25.65 22.06
C PHE A 942 34.05 26.16 22.85
N SER A 943 33.92 27.39 23.36
CA SER A 943 34.79 27.93 24.40
C SER A 943 34.24 27.52 25.77
N GLU A 944 35.09 27.00 26.64
CA GLU A 944 34.68 26.24 27.81
C GLU A 944 35.55 26.47 29.04
N VAL A 945 34.93 26.37 30.22
CA VAL A 945 35.56 26.28 31.53
C VAL A 945 35.03 25.02 32.20
N ALA A 946 35.89 24.08 32.62
CA ALA A 946 35.43 22.77 33.08
C ALA A 946 36.12 22.29 34.36
N LEU A 947 35.34 21.65 35.23
CA LEU A 947 35.82 20.71 36.22
C LEU A 947 35.79 19.31 35.61
N MET A 948 36.95 18.65 35.54
CA MET A 948 37.11 17.32 34.93
C MET A 948 37.72 16.35 35.93
N VAL A 949 37.20 15.13 35.95
CA VAL A 949 37.62 14.06 36.84
C VAL A 949 37.83 12.78 36.04
N PRO A 950 39.08 12.46 35.66
CA PRO A 950 39.45 11.13 35.22
C PRO A 950 39.04 10.07 36.24
N THR A 951 38.53 8.93 35.78
CA THR A 951 38.05 7.86 36.68
C THR A 951 38.87 6.59 36.50
N THR A 952 38.86 5.72 37.52
CA THR A 952 39.45 4.38 37.42
C THR A 952 38.62 3.41 36.56
N SER A 953 37.47 3.83 36.03
CA SER A 953 36.62 2.99 35.18
C SER A 953 37.31 2.68 33.85
N LYS A 954 37.17 1.44 33.37
CA LYS A 954 37.59 1.04 32.02
C LYS A 954 36.71 1.66 30.94
N GLN A 955 35.46 1.99 31.27
CA GLN A 955 34.49 2.59 30.36
C GLN A 955 34.63 4.12 30.33
N ILE A 956 34.80 4.78 31.47
CA ILE A 956 34.80 6.24 31.53
C ILE A 956 36.21 6.76 31.72
N ILE A 957 36.74 7.39 30.67
CA ILE A 957 38.07 8.02 30.69
C ILE A 957 38.05 9.22 31.65
N TYR A 958 37.05 10.09 31.52
CA TYR A 958 36.76 11.14 32.52
C TYR A 958 35.30 11.57 32.50
N ALA A 959 34.86 12.16 33.60
CA ALA A 959 33.60 12.88 33.74
C ALA A 959 33.86 14.38 33.90
N ALA A 960 32.97 15.23 33.39
CA ALA A 960 33.14 16.67 33.43
C ALA A 960 31.83 17.42 33.70
N VAL A 961 31.93 18.50 34.49
CA VAL A 961 30.93 19.57 34.55
C VAL A 961 31.53 20.79 33.85
N ILE A 962 30.88 21.25 32.79
CA ILE A 962 31.44 22.23 31.85
C ILE A 962 30.54 23.46 31.83
N ILE A 963 31.11 24.65 31.97
CA ILE A 963 30.48 25.92 31.63
C ILE A 963 30.91 26.28 30.21
N ARG A 964 29.94 26.53 29.35
CA ARG A 964 30.17 26.71 27.92
C ARG A 964 29.38 27.91 27.43
N ARG A 965 29.98 28.70 26.53
CA ARG A 965 29.22 29.71 25.76
C ARG A 965 29.12 29.30 24.30
N LYS A 966 27.90 29.34 23.79
CA LYS A 966 27.58 29.02 22.40
C LYS A 966 27.74 30.20 21.47
N SER A 967 27.72 29.92 20.16
CA SER A 967 27.69 30.94 19.11
C SER A 967 26.44 31.83 19.14
N ASN A 968 25.33 31.38 19.75
CA ASN A 968 24.12 32.19 19.98
C ASN A 968 24.20 33.00 21.30
N ASP A 969 25.39 33.11 21.89
CA ASP A 969 25.71 33.85 23.11
C ASP A 969 25.05 33.31 24.41
N VAL A 970 24.36 32.17 24.33
CA VAL A 970 23.80 31.48 25.50
C VAL A 970 24.94 30.84 26.31
N LEU A 971 24.95 31.12 27.62
CA LEU A 971 25.77 30.44 28.60
C LEU A 971 25.03 29.21 29.13
N GLU A 972 25.69 28.06 29.15
CA GLU A 972 25.11 26.80 29.61
C GLU A 972 26.07 26.02 30.52
N VAL A 973 25.49 25.19 31.38
CA VAL A 973 26.22 24.18 32.16
C VAL A 973 25.90 22.78 31.63
N VAL A 974 26.95 22.01 31.34
CA VAL A 974 26.88 20.71 30.67
C VAL A 974 27.47 19.62 31.55
N ALA A 975 26.71 18.55 31.81
CA ALA A 975 27.23 17.30 32.36
C ALA A 975 27.67 16.41 31.20
N GLN A 976 28.91 15.92 31.21
CA GLN A 976 29.48 15.13 30.13
C GLN A 976 30.39 14.01 30.63
N THR A 977 30.47 12.92 29.88
CA THR A 977 31.51 11.89 30.01
C THR A 977 32.33 11.79 28.73
N TYR A 978 33.59 11.41 28.88
CA TYR A 978 34.43 10.93 27.79
C TYR A 978 34.62 9.42 27.99
N GLU A 979 33.99 8.63 27.15
CA GLU A 979 33.85 7.18 27.33
C GLU A 979 34.65 6.42 26.28
N ARG A 980 35.15 5.23 26.63
CA ARG A 980 35.75 4.26 25.73
C ARG A 980 34.68 3.27 25.29
N GLU A 981 34.37 3.26 23.99
CA GLU A 981 33.49 2.27 23.37
C GLU A 981 34.13 0.87 23.40
N PRO A 982 33.36 -0.23 23.25
CA PRO A 982 33.89 -1.60 23.19
C PRO A 982 34.96 -1.83 22.11
N ASN A 983 34.91 -1.03 21.03
CA ASN A 983 35.91 -1.03 19.94
C ASN A 983 37.21 -0.27 20.29
N GLY A 984 37.31 0.30 21.49
CA GLY A 984 38.48 1.04 21.98
C GLY A 984 38.50 2.54 21.66
N ARG A 985 37.58 3.05 20.82
CA ARG A 985 37.46 4.48 20.46
C ARG A 985 36.91 5.28 21.63
N ALA A 986 37.41 6.50 21.81
CA ALA A 986 36.93 7.42 22.82
C ALA A 986 35.89 8.41 22.26
N VAL A 987 34.76 8.60 22.95
CA VAL A 987 33.60 9.38 22.50
C VAL A 987 33.06 10.24 23.65
N TYR A 988 32.69 11.47 23.32
CA TYR A 988 32.02 12.40 24.24
C TYR A 988 30.52 12.10 24.32
N ARG A 989 29.98 11.94 25.52
CA ARG A 989 28.53 11.81 25.79
C ARG A 989 28.06 12.92 26.72
N ALA A 990 27.29 13.86 26.18
CA ALA A 990 26.54 14.79 27.00
C ALA A 990 25.39 14.07 27.71
N HIS A 991 25.26 14.32 29.01
CA HIS A 991 24.18 13.83 29.87
C HIS A 991 23.15 14.90 30.18
N ARG A 992 23.48 16.19 30.14
CA ARG A 992 22.48 17.25 30.17
C ARG A 992 23.16 18.55 29.85
N SER A 993 22.44 19.45 29.19
CA SER A 993 22.78 20.88 29.18
C SER A 993 21.64 21.70 29.79
N LEU A 994 21.98 22.76 30.52
CA LEU A 994 21.02 23.73 31.03
C LEU A 994 21.51 25.16 30.75
N PRO A 995 20.66 26.04 30.20
CA PRO A 995 20.97 27.46 30.12
C PRO A 995 21.01 28.08 31.53
N VAL A 996 21.97 28.95 31.77
CA VAL A 996 22.22 29.59 33.08
C VAL A 996 22.65 31.04 32.87
N SER A 997 22.35 31.91 33.84
CA SER A 997 22.84 33.30 33.82
C SER A 997 24.29 33.45 34.28
N ASP A 998 24.67 32.65 35.28
CA ASP A 998 26.01 32.65 35.87
C ASP A 998 26.28 31.28 36.51
N VAL A 999 27.54 30.92 36.73
CA VAL A 999 27.94 29.72 37.46
C VAL A 999 29.15 30.03 38.32
N ARG A 1000 29.01 29.82 39.63
CA ARG A 1000 30.03 30.14 40.63
C ARG A 1000 30.66 28.92 41.27
N ARG A 1001 29.97 27.78 41.23
CA ARG A 1001 30.49 26.53 41.78
C ARG A 1001 30.11 25.33 40.95
N LEU A 1002 31.05 24.41 40.82
CA LEU A 1002 30.87 23.12 40.15
C LEU A 1002 31.21 22.00 41.13
N ARG A 1003 30.43 20.92 41.12
CA ARG A 1003 30.71 19.74 41.95
C ARG A 1003 30.42 18.45 41.19
N LEU A 1004 31.31 17.49 41.36
CA LEU A 1004 31.20 16.16 40.78
C LEU A 1004 31.44 15.11 41.87
N VAL A 1005 30.49 14.18 42.01
CA VAL A 1005 30.57 13.09 42.98
C VAL A 1005 30.64 11.76 42.23
N VAL A 1006 31.57 10.89 42.64
CA VAL A 1006 31.72 9.50 42.21
C VAL A 1006 31.26 8.59 43.36
N GLN A 1007 30.04 8.06 43.26
CA GLN A 1007 29.45 7.17 44.27
C GLN A 1007 29.39 5.75 43.74
N ASP A 1008 30.14 4.79 44.30
CA ASP A 1008 30.15 3.37 43.91
C ASP A 1008 29.90 3.16 42.39
N LYS A 1009 28.64 2.94 41.96
CA LYS A 1009 28.24 2.75 40.56
C LYS A 1009 27.49 3.94 39.90
N SER A 1010 27.71 5.19 40.30
CA SER A 1010 27.14 6.37 39.65
C SER A 1010 28.03 7.63 39.77
N LEU A 1011 27.81 8.55 38.83
CA LEU A 1011 28.39 9.89 38.80
C LEU A 1011 27.26 10.91 38.98
N VAL A 1012 27.39 11.80 39.96
CA VAL A 1012 26.42 12.87 40.23
C VAL A 1012 27.06 14.22 39.91
N TYR A 1013 26.37 15.02 39.10
CA TYR A 1013 26.82 16.31 38.60
C TYR A 1013 25.99 17.42 39.23
N LEU A 1014 26.65 18.40 39.86
CA LEU A 1014 26.02 19.50 40.58
C LEU A 1014 26.65 20.84 40.18
N PHE A 1015 25.87 21.92 40.28
CA PHE A 1015 26.36 23.30 40.09
C PHE A 1015 25.62 24.28 41.00
N ALA A 1016 26.15 25.49 41.15
CA ALA A 1016 25.46 26.60 41.80
C ALA A 1016 25.76 27.93 41.07
N GLU A 1017 24.73 28.77 40.94
CA GLU A 1017 24.84 30.09 40.29
C GLU A 1017 25.39 31.17 41.23
N ASP A 1018 25.34 30.92 42.55
CA ASP A 1018 25.86 31.80 43.59
C ASP A 1018 26.92 31.10 44.45
N THR A 1019 27.87 31.89 44.98
CA THR A 1019 28.93 31.40 45.88
C THR A 1019 28.38 30.78 47.17
N ASP A 1020 27.25 31.28 47.68
CA ASP A 1020 26.60 30.76 48.90
C ASP A 1020 25.21 30.13 48.62
N GLY A 1021 24.83 29.99 47.35
CA GLY A 1021 23.55 29.40 46.95
C GLY A 1021 23.39 27.90 47.28
N PRO A 1022 22.20 27.32 47.08
CA PRO A 1022 22.03 25.87 47.17
C PRO A 1022 22.67 25.16 45.96
N TRP A 1023 23.16 23.93 46.17
CA TRP A 1023 23.54 23.04 45.06
C TRP A 1023 22.31 22.67 44.24
N ARG A 1024 22.44 22.76 42.92
CA ARG A 1024 21.44 22.30 41.95
C ARG A 1024 21.90 21.01 41.30
N PHE A 1025 20.99 20.05 41.19
CA PHE A 1025 21.24 18.79 40.50
C PHE A 1025 21.22 19.00 38.98
N LEU A 1026 22.32 18.63 38.32
CA LEU A 1026 22.43 18.68 36.86
C LEU A 1026 22.05 17.35 36.24
N ALA A 1027 22.78 16.28 36.57
CA ALA A 1027 22.55 14.95 36.01
C ALA A 1027 23.08 13.85 36.93
N GLU A 1028 22.65 12.62 36.67
CA GLU A 1028 23.28 11.40 37.19
C GLU A 1028 23.58 10.45 36.02
N SER A 1029 24.78 9.85 36.05
CA SER A 1029 25.22 8.87 35.06
C SER A 1029 25.63 7.56 35.75
N PRO A 1030 24.96 6.43 35.48
CA PRO A 1030 25.32 5.16 36.08
C PRO A 1030 26.63 4.62 35.49
N LEU A 1031 27.43 3.99 36.35
CA LEU A 1031 28.64 3.25 36.02
C LEU A 1031 28.36 1.74 36.00
N ARG A 1032 28.97 1.01 35.07
CA ARG A 1032 28.86 -0.46 35.03
C ARG A 1032 29.63 -1.15 36.15
N GLU A 1033 30.69 -0.51 36.63
CA GLU A 1033 31.60 -1.00 37.65
C GLU A 1033 31.93 0.13 38.64
N PRO A 1034 32.29 -0.19 39.89
CA PRO A 1034 32.71 0.83 40.82
C PRO A 1034 33.92 1.62 40.35
N ALA A 1035 33.90 2.95 40.48
CA ALA A 1035 35.04 3.81 40.15
C ALA A 1035 35.30 4.84 41.24
N VAL A 1036 36.53 5.35 41.26
CA VAL A 1036 36.93 6.54 42.03
C VAL A 1036 37.58 7.55 41.09
N ALA A 1037 37.71 8.80 41.54
CA ALA A 1037 38.50 9.79 40.83
C ALA A 1037 39.99 9.39 40.85
N ASP A 1038 40.60 9.28 39.68
CA ASP A 1038 42.05 9.06 39.54
C ASP A 1038 42.81 10.39 39.70
N ARG A 1039 42.27 11.46 39.10
CA ARG A 1039 42.83 12.81 39.14
C ARG A 1039 41.71 13.86 39.12
N VAL A 1040 42.08 15.10 39.41
CA VAL A 1040 41.23 16.28 39.20
C VAL A 1040 41.94 17.21 38.23
N MET A 1041 41.19 17.78 37.30
CA MET A 1041 41.69 18.70 36.29
C MET A 1041 40.73 19.88 36.17
N LEU A 1042 41.27 21.10 36.18
CA LEU A 1042 40.52 22.31 35.85
C LEU A 1042 40.96 22.74 34.45
N ARG A 1043 40.01 23.02 33.56
CA ARG A 1043 40.29 23.36 32.16
C ARG A 1043 39.70 24.73 31.82
N THR A 1044 40.49 25.55 31.13
CA THR A 1044 40.07 26.78 30.47
C THR A 1044 40.43 26.69 29.00
N GLU A 1045 39.45 26.63 28.11
CA GLU A 1045 39.66 26.36 26.68
C GLU A 1045 38.96 27.41 25.82
N ALA A 1046 39.73 28.09 24.99
CA ALA A 1046 39.22 29.03 24.00
C ALA A 1046 39.24 28.35 22.62
N TYR A 1047 38.12 28.38 21.91
CA TYR A 1047 38.01 27.77 20.59
C TYR A 1047 37.70 28.84 19.54
N GLY A 1048 38.40 28.79 18.41
CA GLY A 1048 38.35 29.80 17.34
C GLY A 1048 39.44 30.87 17.47
N SER A 1049 39.97 31.32 16.33
CA SER A 1049 41.09 32.27 16.30
C SER A 1049 40.66 33.64 16.85
N GLY A 1050 41.47 34.20 17.75
CA GLY A 1050 41.23 35.48 18.42
C GLY A 1050 40.25 35.43 19.59
N ARG A 1051 39.74 34.24 19.96
CA ARG A 1051 38.79 34.07 21.06
C ARG A 1051 39.49 33.94 22.40
N ILE A 1052 38.89 34.55 23.41
CA ILE A 1052 39.43 34.63 24.77
C ILE A 1052 38.48 33.94 25.75
N VAL A 1053 39.05 33.14 26.63
CA VAL A 1053 38.38 32.65 27.84
C VAL A 1053 39.21 33.06 29.04
N ASP A 1054 38.60 33.80 29.97
CA ASP A 1054 39.17 34.24 31.24
C ASP A 1054 38.31 33.71 32.39
N SER A 1055 38.93 32.94 33.28
CA SER A 1055 38.30 32.38 34.46
C SER A 1055 39.16 32.60 35.69
N ALA A 1056 38.55 33.05 36.78
CA ALA A 1056 39.18 33.20 38.08
C ALA A 1056 38.78 32.04 38.99
N TRP A 1057 39.75 31.28 39.47
CA TRP A 1057 39.53 30.10 40.31
C TRP A 1057 39.87 30.43 41.75
N ARG A 1058 38.99 30.07 42.69
CA ARG A 1058 39.09 30.52 44.09
C ARG A 1058 39.47 29.41 45.06
N ARG A 1059 38.73 28.31 45.06
CA ARG A 1059 38.96 27.20 45.99
C ARG A 1059 38.62 25.89 45.32
N LEU A 1060 39.51 24.91 45.47
CA LEU A 1060 39.26 23.53 45.06
C LEU A 1060 39.26 22.64 46.30
N ARG A 1061 38.19 21.89 46.50
CA ARG A 1061 38.02 20.93 47.60
C ARG A 1061 37.86 19.53 47.06
N MET A 1062 38.57 18.60 47.67
CA MET A 1062 38.52 17.19 47.35
C MET A 1062 38.23 16.42 48.64
N PHE A 1063 37.23 15.55 48.61
CA PHE A 1063 36.86 14.72 49.73
C PHE A 1063 37.13 13.25 49.40
N SER A 1064 37.97 12.62 50.21
CA SER A 1064 38.29 11.20 50.11
C SER A 1064 37.54 10.39 51.15
N SER A 1065 37.02 9.22 50.75
CA SER A 1065 36.43 8.25 51.68
C SER A 1065 37.44 7.84 52.76
N ALA A 1066 37.03 7.88 54.03
CA ALA A 1066 37.89 7.51 55.18
C ALA A 1066 38.12 5.99 55.34
N ALA A 1067 37.39 5.15 54.61
CA ALA A 1067 37.53 3.69 54.66
C ALA A 1067 38.27 3.15 53.42
N PRO A 1068 39.19 2.17 53.57
CA PRO A 1068 39.60 1.34 52.44
C PRO A 1068 38.39 0.49 52.03
N ARG A 1069 37.90 0.68 50.80
CA ARG A 1069 36.97 -0.26 50.17
C ARG A 1069 37.74 -1.39 49.51
#